data_AF-A0A1M5SSZ7-F1
#
_entry.id   AF-A0A1M5SSZ7-F1
#
_cell.length_a   1.000
_cell.length_b   1.000
_cell.length_c   1.000
_cell.angle_alpha   90.00
_cell.angle_beta   90.00
_cell.angle_gamma   90.00
#
_symmetry.space_group_name_H-M   'P 1'
#
loop_
_entity.id
_entity.type
_entity.pdbx_description
1 polymer ?
#
loop_
_entity_poly.entity_id
_entity_poly.type
_entity_poly.pdbx_seq_one_letter_code
_entity_poly.pdbx_strand_id
1 'polypeptide(L)'
;MRHSKRRAFIRWAVLLLGACLSASALAQERVVRVGVYDNAPKILLGKGGQPGGILGELLGAIAQEEGWTLKTVACVWQDCLDALQSANIDLLPDVAFSESREHLYDFHQTPALHSWSQVYERRGGSIKSMQDLAGKRIAALAGSAQHDYLAMLTADFGVHPALLAADTLEEGFDMAANGVADAAIANYFFGEWHAAKYGLIAAPVMFQPTRLFYAASKGRNGDLLMAIDQRLEQWQKTPGSPYYRVLQRWGASQSPAMAPPPFWWALAALACLLMLAMGIAVLLKAQVARQTRHLQASEAKLNTILDSVDALIYIKDCNLRYLYGNRRVCELFGKSPGELIGCTDDDFFDKGTRARVRKDDLRVIENGERVVCEEHNITVNGKTTDTILSIKIPLRNPQGKVEALCGISTDITEHRAAQQTAHRLAFYDPLTELPNRRLLLERINHVLDSADHASNLGALLFIDLDHFKRINDARGHDVGDAVLCSVAQRLQDITHSEDTVARIGGDEFVILLDDVGRTEEEGARQAMLTAEKVRAALEQPIVIKRQDYLAGGSIGVTLLTPGSKSTADVLREADTAMYRSKESGRNRVAFYEASMHTEVDDRLALEHDLTQAIGTPQLEMQIQAQWNSARRVVGAELLIRWNHPERGAISPEAFIPIAEETGVILRLGDWALQQACKVLAQLKLAGQPYPLSINVSPRQFRQADFVKRVREILQESGAPAGQLIFEVTEGVLIDDLQGSINRMTELSTLGVRFSIDDFGTGYCSLAYLKRLPLYELKIDECFIRDTPGSTDDVAIVKLILAMARQLNLKVVAEGVETQEQADFLIENGCDAIQGYLFARPMTVAEWLGRAAAA
;
A
#
# COMPACT_ATOMS: atom_id res chain seq x y z
N MET A 1 52.88 -21.20 57.58
CA MET A 1 53.90 -21.60 56.58
C MET A 1 53.19 -22.08 55.31
N ARG A 2 52.70 -21.23 54.41
CA ARG A 2 53.45 -20.33 53.50
C ARG A 2 54.57 -21.00 52.69
N HIS A 3 54.42 -22.27 52.27
CA HIS A 3 55.25 -22.80 51.18
C HIS A 3 54.61 -23.84 50.24
N SER A 4 53.40 -24.37 50.48
CA SER A 4 52.81 -25.38 49.57
C SER A 4 51.80 -24.86 48.52
N LYS A 5 51.29 -23.63 48.64
CA LYS A 5 50.32 -23.08 47.66
C LYS A 5 50.94 -22.35 46.45
N ARG A 6 52.26 -22.15 46.39
CA ARG A 6 52.95 -21.45 45.27
C ARG A 6 53.43 -22.37 44.13
N ARG A 7 53.41 -23.69 44.30
CA ARG A 7 53.88 -24.64 43.26
C ARG A 7 52.77 -25.17 42.34
N ALA A 8 51.49 -24.99 42.68
CA ALA A 8 50.38 -25.37 41.82
C ALA A 8 50.05 -24.33 40.72
N PHE A 9 50.32 -23.05 40.98
CA PHE A 9 50.00 -21.96 40.03
C PHE A 9 50.98 -21.87 38.84
N ILE A 10 52.24 -22.29 39.04
CA ILE A 10 53.29 -22.22 37.99
C ILE A 10 53.16 -23.36 36.98
N ARG A 11 52.58 -24.52 37.36
CA ARG A 11 52.35 -25.63 36.41
C ARG A 11 51.18 -25.41 35.47
N TRP A 12 50.19 -24.58 35.84
CA TRP A 12 49.10 -24.19 34.93
C TRP A 12 49.49 -23.04 33.99
N ALA A 13 50.42 -22.17 34.39
CA ALA A 13 50.90 -21.09 33.52
C ALA A 13 51.78 -21.57 32.35
N VAL A 14 52.51 -22.68 32.50
CA VAL A 14 53.37 -23.22 31.43
C VAL A 14 52.60 -24.07 30.42
N LEU A 15 51.46 -24.65 30.80
CA LEU A 15 50.57 -25.37 29.87
C LEU A 15 49.68 -24.42 29.03
N LEU A 16 49.46 -23.18 29.49
CA LEU A 16 48.78 -22.14 28.71
C LEU A 16 49.72 -21.33 27.79
N LEU A 17 51.02 -21.31 28.06
CA LEU A 17 52.02 -20.71 27.14
C LEU A 17 52.49 -21.68 26.04
N GLY A 18 52.27 -22.99 26.18
CA GLY A 18 52.55 -24.00 25.15
C GLY A 18 51.44 -24.20 24.11
N ALA A 19 50.25 -23.63 24.33
CA ALA A 19 49.08 -23.79 23.45
C ALA A 19 48.78 -22.57 22.55
N CYS A 20 49.55 -21.47 22.69
CA CYS A 20 49.42 -20.27 21.84
C CYS A 20 50.52 -20.15 20.77
N LEU A 21 51.35 -21.18 20.58
CA LEU A 21 52.43 -21.20 19.58
C LEU A 21 52.24 -22.25 18.48
N SER A 22 51.05 -22.83 18.36
CA SER A 22 50.70 -23.83 17.35
C SER A 22 49.37 -23.50 16.66
N ALA A 23 49.23 -22.25 16.20
CA ALA A 23 48.20 -21.86 15.26
C ALA A 23 48.67 -20.74 14.31
N SER A 24 49.95 -20.71 13.94
CA SER A 24 50.32 -20.25 12.59
C SER A 24 49.94 -21.36 11.60
N ALA A 25 48.64 -21.58 11.47
CA ALA A 25 48.11 -22.31 10.34
C ALA A 25 48.57 -21.55 9.10
N LEU A 26 49.21 -22.26 8.18
CA LEU A 26 49.55 -21.80 6.84
C LEU A 26 48.30 -21.14 6.24
N ALA A 27 48.25 -19.80 6.25
CA ALA A 27 47.25 -19.06 5.53
C ALA A 27 47.52 -19.31 4.04
N GLN A 28 46.71 -20.18 3.45
CA GLN A 28 46.75 -20.46 2.03
C GLN A 28 46.42 -19.15 1.31
N GLU A 29 47.37 -18.63 0.53
CA GLU A 29 47.23 -17.36 -0.19
C GLU A 29 46.04 -17.49 -1.17
N ARG A 30 44.91 -16.85 -0.84
CA ARG A 30 43.67 -17.01 -1.61
C ARG A 30 43.79 -16.23 -2.91
N VAL A 31 43.69 -16.92 -4.04
CA VAL A 31 43.62 -16.27 -5.36
C VAL A 31 42.17 -15.91 -5.67
N VAL A 32 41.91 -14.65 -6.03
CA VAL A 32 40.58 -14.14 -6.37
C VAL A 32 40.59 -13.64 -7.82
N ARG A 33 39.77 -14.24 -8.69
CA ARG A 33 39.62 -13.84 -10.09
C ARG A 33 38.66 -12.65 -10.19
N VAL A 34 39.14 -11.51 -10.66
CA VAL A 34 38.37 -10.26 -10.70
C VAL A 34 38.11 -9.86 -12.15
N GLY A 35 36.83 -9.72 -12.51
CA GLY A 35 36.46 -9.15 -13.81
C GLY A 35 36.75 -7.66 -13.86
N VAL A 36 37.40 -7.19 -14.92
CA VAL A 36 37.72 -5.77 -15.11
C VAL A 36 37.35 -5.37 -16.54
N TYR A 37 36.48 -4.39 -16.64
CA TYR A 37 36.10 -3.71 -17.87
C TYR A 37 36.50 -2.24 -17.78
N ASP A 38 36.50 -1.54 -18.92
CA ASP A 38 36.90 -0.14 -18.96
C ASP A 38 35.73 0.79 -18.61
N ASN A 39 35.78 1.38 -17.41
CA ASN A 39 34.84 2.38 -16.93
C ASN A 39 35.53 3.35 -15.98
N ALA A 40 36.62 3.93 -16.46
CA ALA A 40 37.42 4.87 -15.69
C ALA A 40 36.60 6.14 -15.32
N PRO A 41 36.72 6.66 -14.09
CA PRO A 41 37.69 6.29 -13.05
C PRO A 41 37.22 5.18 -12.09
N LYS A 42 36.03 4.59 -12.27
CA LYS A 42 35.45 3.63 -11.31
C LYS A 42 36.16 2.28 -11.33
N ILE A 43 36.40 1.73 -12.51
CA ILE A 43 37.13 0.48 -12.71
C ILE A 43 37.85 0.55 -14.06
N LEU A 44 39.12 0.13 -14.09
CA LEU A 44 39.93 0.09 -15.31
C LEU A 44 41.10 -0.87 -15.14
N LEU A 45 41.75 -1.25 -16.23
CA LEU A 45 42.98 -2.04 -16.18
C LEU A 45 44.17 -1.14 -15.75
N GLY A 46 44.62 -1.34 -14.51
CA GLY A 46 45.74 -0.60 -13.93
C GLY A 46 47.11 -1.03 -14.44
N LYS A 47 48.15 -0.29 -14.03
CA LYS A 47 49.55 -0.62 -14.38
C LYS A 47 49.93 -2.00 -13.84
N GLY A 48 50.50 -2.85 -14.69
CA GLY A 48 50.87 -4.23 -14.34
C GLY A 48 49.73 -5.24 -14.44
N GLY A 49 48.60 -4.90 -15.04
CA GLY A 49 47.47 -5.81 -15.26
C GLY A 49 46.60 -6.06 -14.04
N GLN A 50 46.72 -5.24 -12.99
CA GLN A 50 45.89 -5.31 -11.78
C GLN A 50 44.61 -4.46 -11.92
N PRO A 51 43.54 -4.74 -11.14
CA PRO A 51 42.35 -3.90 -11.13
C PRO A 51 42.70 -2.48 -10.64
N GLY A 52 42.43 -1.47 -11.46
CA GLY A 52 42.67 -0.05 -11.19
C GLY A 52 41.36 0.75 -11.15
N GLY A 53 41.47 2.06 -10.94
CA GLY A 53 40.30 2.90 -10.67
C GLY A 53 39.87 2.83 -9.20
N ILE A 54 38.79 3.53 -8.83
CA ILE A 54 38.32 3.63 -7.45
C ILE A 54 38.05 2.24 -6.86
N LEU A 55 37.22 1.44 -7.52
CA LEU A 55 36.82 0.12 -7.02
C LEU A 55 37.94 -0.91 -7.20
N GLY A 56 38.79 -0.77 -8.21
CA GLY A 56 39.98 -1.62 -8.37
C GLY A 56 41.00 -1.41 -7.24
N GLU A 57 41.33 -0.15 -6.92
CA GLU A 57 42.27 0.18 -5.86
C GLU A 57 41.72 -0.09 -4.45
N LEU A 58 40.41 0.11 -4.23
CA LEU A 58 39.76 -0.29 -2.99
C LEU A 58 39.85 -1.81 -2.79
N LEU A 59 39.54 -2.59 -3.83
CA LEU A 59 39.66 -4.04 -3.77
C LEU A 59 41.12 -4.48 -3.57
N GLY A 60 42.08 -3.79 -4.19
CA GLY A 60 43.50 -4.03 -3.95
C GLY A 60 43.93 -3.77 -2.50
N ALA A 61 43.42 -2.70 -1.88
CA ALA A 61 43.68 -2.42 -0.47
C ALA A 61 43.03 -3.48 0.46
N ILE A 62 41.82 -3.95 0.13
CA ILE A 62 41.14 -5.03 0.87
C ILE A 62 41.94 -6.33 0.73
N ALA A 63 42.35 -6.68 -0.49
CA ALA A 63 43.16 -7.86 -0.77
C ALA A 63 44.48 -7.86 0.03
N GLN A 64 45.12 -6.71 0.18
CA GLN A 64 46.34 -6.58 0.99
C GLN A 64 46.10 -6.86 2.48
N GLU A 65 44.98 -6.41 3.03
CA GLU A 65 44.61 -6.61 4.45
C GLU A 65 44.10 -8.02 4.74
N GLU A 66 43.47 -8.66 3.76
CA GLU A 66 42.92 -10.02 3.85
C GLU A 66 43.88 -11.10 3.33
N GLY A 67 45.05 -10.73 2.82
CA GLY A 67 46.05 -11.66 2.27
C GLY A 67 45.62 -12.36 0.98
N TRP A 68 44.86 -11.68 0.11
CA TRP A 68 44.42 -12.20 -1.18
C TRP A 68 45.37 -11.83 -2.32
N THR A 69 45.50 -12.72 -3.30
CA THR A 69 46.15 -12.44 -4.59
C THR A 69 45.09 -12.21 -5.65
N LEU A 70 45.02 -11.00 -6.21
CA LEU A 70 44.06 -10.66 -7.26
C LEU A 70 44.57 -11.09 -8.64
N LYS A 71 43.75 -11.85 -9.38
CA LYS A 71 43.97 -12.23 -10.77
C LYS A 71 42.93 -11.56 -11.66
N THR A 72 43.36 -10.58 -12.45
CA THR A 72 42.48 -9.85 -13.35
C THR A 72 42.06 -10.68 -14.56
N VAL A 73 40.78 -10.60 -14.91
CA VAL A 73 40.20 -11.09 -16.15
C VAL A 73 39.62 -9.88 -16.90
N ALA A 74 40.30 -9.47 -17.96
CA ALA A 74 39.85 -8.36 -18.81
C ALA A 74 38.66 -8.83 -19.66
N CYS A 75 37.57 -8.07 -19.66
CA CYS A 75 36.36 -8.37 -20.41
C CYS A 75 35.61 -7.08 -20.77
N VAL A 76 34.70 -7.16 -21.76
CA VAL A 76 33.68 -6.13 -21.98
C VAL A 76 32.55 -6.34 -20.96
N TRP A 77 31.78 -5.30 -20.64
CA TRP A 77 30.74 -5.34 -19.60
C TRP A 77 29.85 -6.60 -19.65
N GLN A 78 29.29 -6.93 -20.82
CA GLN A 78 28.41 -8.11 -20.96
C GLN A 78 29.17 -9.42 -20.73
N ASP A 79 30.37 -9.57 -21.31
CA ASP A 79 31.21 -10.75 -21.12
C ASP A 79 31.60 -10.93 -19.64
N CYS A 80 31.79 -9.85 -18.89
CA CYS A 80 32.08 -9.91 -17.46
C CYS A 80 30.88 -10.44 -16.66
N LEU A 81 29.66 -10.04 -16.99
CA LEU A 81 28.44 -10.54 -16.34
C LEU A 81 28.23 -12.03 -16.62
N ASP A 82 28.44 -12.45 -17.87
CA ASP A 82 28.33 -13.84 -18.29
C ASP A 82 29.40 -14.70 -17.59
N ALA A 83 30.65 -14.21 -17.53
CA ALA A 83 31.74 -14.87 -16.83
C ALA A 83 31.51 -14.96 -15.31
N LEU A 84 30.82 -13.97 -14.71
CA LEU A 84 30.44 -14.02 -13.30
C LEU A 84 29.37 -15.08 -13.06
N GLN A 85 28.35 -15.12 -13.92
CA GLN A 85 27.24 -16.08 -13.81
C GLN A 85 27.71 -17.53 -14.01
N SER A 86 28.68 -17.74 -14.91
CA SER A 86 29.28 -19.05 -15.14
C SER A 86 30.40 -19.40 -14.14
N ALA A 87 30.64 -18.55 -13.13
CA ALA A 87 31.70 -18.69 -12.12
C ALA A 87 33.14 -18.79 -12.69
N ASN A 88 33.36 -18.22 -13.87
CA ASN A 88 34.68 -18.06 -14.49
C ASN A 88 35.51 -16.93 -13.84
N ILE A 89 34.83 -15.96 -13.23
CA ILE A 89 35.39 -14.97 -12.31
C ILE A 89 34.74 -15.10 -10.93
N ASP A 90 35.45 -14.69 -9.88
CA ASP A 90 35.02 -14.82 -8.49
C ASP A 90 34.31 -13.56 -7.98
N LEU A 91 34.73 -12.39 -8.46
CA LEU A 91 34.16 -11.09 -8.14
C LEU A 91 34.09 -10.19 -9.38
N LEU A 92 33.02 -9.40 -9.47
CA LEU A 92 32.88 -8.31 -10.43
C LEU A 92 32.64 -6.99 -9.69
N PRO A 93 33.56 -6.00 -9.76
CA PRO A 93 33.33 -4.65 -9.25
C PRO A 93 32.35 -3.84 -10.12
N ASP A 94 31.87 -2.73 -9.57
CA ASP A 94 31.02 -1.74 -10.25
C ASP A 94 29.67 -2.29 -10.72
N VAL A 95 29.06 -3.17 -9.91
CA VAL A 95 27.74 -3.74 -10.20
C VAL A 95 26.68 -3.03 -9.39
N ALA A 96 25.69 -2.49 -10.08
CA ALA A 96 24.48 -1.93 -9.50
C ALA A 96 23.54 -3.06 -9.03
N PHE A 97 23.03 -2.94 -7.81
CA PHE A 97 21.97 -3.83 -7.32
C PHE A 97 20.66 -3.60 -8.09
N SER A 98 19.99 -4.69 -8.48
CA SER A 98 18.61 -4.71 -9.00
C SER A 98 17.97 -6.04 -8.67
N GLU A 99 16.64 -6.08 -8.51
CA GLU A 99 15.90 -7.32 -8.19
C GLU A 99 16.17 -8.44 -9.21
N SER A 100 16.18 -8.10 -10.51
CA SER A 100 16.53 -9.05 -11.58
C SER A 100 17.93 -9.66 -11.46
N ARG A 101 18.88 -8.93 -10.85
CA ARG A 101 20.27 -9.38 -10.67
C ARG A 101 20.49 -10.10 -9.35
N GLU A 102 19.68 -9.81 -8.33
CA GLU A 102 19.70 -10.54 -7.05
C GLU A 102 19.35 -12.03 -7.22
N HIS A 103 18.55 -12.37 -8.23
CA HIS A 103 18.28 -13.75 -8.60
C HIS A 103 19.50 -14.47 -9.20
N LEU A 104 20.46 -13.74 -9.77
CA LEU A 104 21.61 -14.28 -10.49
C LEU A 104 22.93 -14.16 -9.72
N TYR A 105 23.04 -13.16 -8.83
CA TYR A 105 24.27 -12.80 -8.13
C TYR A 105 24.02 -12.51 -6.64
N ASP A 106 25.06 -12.66 -5.84
CA ASP A 106 25.10 -12.19 -4.45
C ASP A 106 25.92 -10.90 -4.35
N PHE A 107 25.51 -10.03 -3.43
CA PHE A 107 26.09 -8.72 -3.19
C PHE A 107 26.47 -8.59 -1.71
N HIS A 108 27.53 -7.82 -1.45
CA HIS A 108 27.83 -7.37 -0.08
C HIS A 108 26.88 -6.22 0.33
N GLN A 109 26.74 -5.94 1.62
CA GLN A 109 25.71 -5.06 2.18
C GLN A 109 26.10 -3.57 2.20
N THR A 110 27.36 -3.26 2.48
CA THR A 110 27.87 -1.90 2.63
C THR A 110 28.30 -1.35 1.28
N PRO A 111 27.62 -0.35 0.69
CA PRO A 111 27.94 0.14 -0.65
C PRO A 111 29.40 0.57 -0.79
N ALA A 112 30.08 0.11 -1.84
CA ALA A 112 31.48 0.46 -2.10
C ALA A 112 31.61 1.87 -2.70
N LEU A 113 30.61 2.32 -3.45
CA LEU A 113 30.56 3.64 -4.05
C LEU A 113 29.09 4.04 -4.32
N HIS A 114 28.76 5.30 -4.11
CA HIS A 114 27.47 5.87 -4.52
C HIS A 114 27.66 6.62 -5.84
N SER A 115 26.79 6.38 -6.82
CA SER A 115 26.82 7.05 -8.11
C SER A 115 25.40 7.37 -8.58
N TRP A 116 25.25 8.33 -9.48
CA TRP A 116 23.99 8.63 -10.16
C TRP A 116 24.26 8.80 -11.64
N SER A 117 23.22 8.66 -12.45
CA SER A 117 23.26 8.93 -13.88
C SER A 117 22.96 10.41 -14.11
N GLN A 118 23.63 11.01 -15.08
CA GLN A 118 23.45 12.41 -15.44
C GLN A 118 23.50 12.58 -16.96
N VAL A 119 22.73 13.55 -17.44
CA VAL A 119 22.72 13.95 -18.85
C VAL A 119 23.84 14.96 -19.10
N TYR A 120 24.60 14.75 -20.17
CA TYR A 120 25.68 15.63 -20.61
C TYR A 120 25.38 16.14 -22.02
N GLU A 121 25.40 17.45 -22.19
CA GLU A 121 25.10 18.12 -23.45
C GLU A 121 26.21 19.09 -23.85
N ARG A 122 26.20 19.59 -25.08
CA ARG A 122 27.16 20.61 -25.53
C ARG A 122 26.92 21.94 -24.80
N ARG A 123 27.96 22.75 -24.64
CA ARG A 123 27.83 24.11 -24.06
C ARG A 123 26.79 24.94 -24.82
N GLY A 124 25.84 25.51 -24.09
CA GLY A 124 24.72 26.28 -24.66
C GLY A 124 23.48 25.44 -25.00
N GLY A 125 23.44 24.18 -24.58
CA GLY A 125 22.27 23.32 -24.70
C GLY A 125 21.08 23.80 -23.86
N SER A 126 19.92 23.18 -24.10
CA SER A 126 18.62 23.63 -23.60
C SER A 126 18.04 22.69 -22.54
N ILE A 127 18.75 21.63 -22.17
CA ILE A 127 18.20 20.59 -21.28
C ILE A 127 18.32 21.08 -19.83
N LYS A 128 17.20 21.48 -19.24
CA LYS A 128 17.13 21.94 -17.84
C LYS A 128 16.27 21.02 -16.96
N SER A 129 15.48 20.15 -17.57
CA SER A 129 14.51 19.28 -16.92
C SER A 129 14.25 18.02 -17.76
N MET A 130 13.56 17.04 -17.18
CA MET A 130 13.18 15.81 -17.88
C MET A 130 12.27 16.07 -19.09
N GLN A 131 11.43 17.12 -19.05
CA GLN A 131 10.54 17.49 -20.14
C GLN A 131 11.31 17.97 -21.37
N ASP A 132 12.50 18.55 -21.18
CA ASP A 132 13.35 19.05 -22.27
C ASP A 132 13.99 17.93 -23.10
N LEU A 133 13.86 16.67 -22.66
CA LEU A 133 14.28 15.48 -23.39
C LEU A 133 13.30 15.09 -24.52
N ALA A 134 12.10 15.67 -24.55
CA ALA A 134 11.08 15.38 -25.57
C ALA A 134 11.62 15.61 -26.98
N GLY A 135 11.59 14.56 -27.82
CA GLY A 135 12.04 14.62 -29.21
C GLY A 135 13.56 14.82 -29.40
N LYS A 136 14.36 14.74 -28.33
CA LYS A 136 15.83 14.79 -28.41
C LYS A 136 16.41 13.39 -28.64
N ARG A 137 17.55 13.34 -29.32
CA ARG A 137 18.35 12.11 -29.50
C ARG A 137 19.33 11.99 -28.34
N ILE A 138 19.22 10.93 -27.55
CA ILE A 138 20.04 10.73 -26.34
C ILE A 138 20.88 9.47 -26.52
N ALA A 139 22.21 9.63 -26.49
CA ALA A 139 23.13 8.50 -26.56
C ALA A 139 23.23 7.80 -25.19
N ALA A 140 23.09 6.47 -25.19
CA ALA A 140 23.15 5.64 -23.99
C ALA A 140 23.90 4.33 -24.27
N LEU A 141 24.65 3.84 -23.30
CA LEU A 141 25.32 2.54 -23.38
C LEU A 141 24.28 1.42 -23.55
N ALA A 142 24.44 0.57 -24.56
CA ALA A 142 23.53 -0.53 -24.83
C ALA A 142 23.50 -1.55 -23.67
N GLY A 143 22.30 -2.02 -23.30
CA GLY A 143 22.12 -3.00 -22.21
C GLY A 143 22.50 -2.49 -20.82
N SER A 144 22.69 -1.18 -20.65
CA SER A 144 23.03 -0.58 -19.39
C SER A 144 21.79 -0.24 -18.57
N ALA A 145 21.90 -0.30 -17.24
CA ALA A 145 20.79 0.08 -16.36
C ALA A 145 20.34 1.53 -16.58
N GLN A 146 21.23 2.40 -17.05
CA GLN A 146 20.91 3.80 -17.38
C GLN A 146 20.01 3.92 -18.63
N HIS A 147 20.21 3.04 -19.62
CA HIS A 147 19.38 2.97 -20.82
C HIS A 147 17.94 2.61 -20.44
N ASP A 148 17.77 1.47 -19.75
CA ASP A 148 16.45 0.93 -19.40
C ASP A 148 15.69 1.86 -18.44
N TYR A 149 16.39 2.40 -17.45
CA TYR A 149 15.78 3.28 -16.46
C TYR A 149 15.35 4.62 -17.07
N LEU A 150 16.12 5.22 -17.98
CA LEU A 150 15.66 6.44 -18.64
C LEU A 150 14.46 6.17 -19.55
N ALA A 151 14.43 5.03 -20.26
CA ALA A 151 13.30 4.64 -21.09
C ALA A 151 12.01 4.51 -20.26
N MET A 152 12.07 3.81 -19.12
CA MET A 152 10.95 3.67 -18.18
C MET A 152 10.54 5.02 -17.59
N LEU A 153 11.50 5.78 -17.06
CA LEU A 153 11.23 7.04 -16.39
C LEU A 153 10.61 8.07 -17.34
N THR A 154 11.08 8.14 -18.59
CA THR A 154 10.50 9.07 -19.58
C THR A 154 9.12 8.62 -20.05
N ALA A 155 8.84 7.32 -20.12
CA ALA A 155 7.49 6.80 -20.38
C ALA A 155 6.47 7.21 -19.30
N ASP A 156 6.85 7.15 -18.02
CA ASP A 156 5.99 7.57 -16.90
C ASP A 156 5.62 9.07 -16.97
N PHE A 157 6.51 9.90 -17.51
CA PHE A 157 6.29 11.34 -17.72
C PHE A 157 5.66 11.69 -19.08
N GLY A 158 5.32 10.69 -19.92
CA GLY A 158 4.80 10.94 -21.28
C GLY A 158 5.80 11.60 -22.22
N VAL A 159 7.11 11.46 -21.94
CA VAL A 159 8.21 12.01 -22.73
C VAL A 159 8.85 10.88 -23.54
N HIS A 160 9.08 11.10 -24.82
CA HIS A 160 9.67 10.09 -25.70
C HIS A 160 10.94 10.62 -26.38
N PRO A 161 12.12 10.49 -25.73
CA PRO A 161 13.40 10.75 -26.39
C PRO A 161 13.74 9.62 -27.37
N ALA A 162 14.48 9.93 -28.43
CA ALA A 162 15.06 8.92 -29.31
C ALA A 162 16.37 8.40 -28.70
N LEU A 163 16.35 7.21 -28.12
CA LEU A 163 17.54 6.58 -27.52
C LEU A 163 18.44 6.00 -28.62
N LEU A 164 19.70 6.43 -28.65
CA LEU A 164 20.73 5.91 -29.55
C LEU A 164 21.67 5.00 -28.76
N ALA A 165 21.80 3.75 -29.21
CA ALA A 165 22.70 2.78 -28.59
C ALA A 165 24.16 3.10 -28.92
N ALA A 166 25.02 3.07 -27.89
CA ALA A 166 26.47 3.10 -28.00
C ALA A 166 27.07 1.84 -27.38
N ASP A 167 28.18 1.33 -27.93
CA ASP A 167 28.87 0.14 -27.43
C ASP A 167 29.77 0.48 -26.23
N THR A 168 30.18 1.75 -26.10
CA THR A 168 30.98 2.26 -24.97
C THR A 168 30.48 3.64 -24.51
N LEU A 169 30.80 4.03 -23.27
CA LEU A 169 30.48 5.38 -22.77
C LEU A 169 31.25 6.47 -23.51
N GLU A 170 32.46 6.18 -23.98
CA GLU A 170 33.26 7.09 -24.80
C GLU A 170 32.59 7.35 -26.15
N GLU A 171 32.12 6.31 -26.82
CA GLU A 171 31.35 6.44 -28.07
C GLU A 171 30.08 7.27 -27.85
N GLY A 172 29.35 7.05 -26.75
CA GLY A 172 28.18 7.87 -26.43
C GLY A 172 28.52 9.36 -26.28
N PHE A 173 29.65 9.68 -25.63
CA PHE A 173 30.14 11.05 -25.49
C PHE A 173 30.60 11.63 -26.83
N ASP A 174 31.24 10.84 -27.69
CA ASP A 174 31.61 11.24 -29.05
C ASP A 174 30.38 11.54 -29.91
N MET A 175 29.32 10.74 -29.81
CA MET A 175 28.06 10.99 -30.51
C MET A 175 27.45 12.34 -30.09
N ALA A 176 27.47 12.66 -28.80
CA ALA A 176 27.00 13.94 -28.27
C ALA A 176 27.95 15.09 -28.61
N ALA A 177 29.27 14.89 -28.63
CA ALA A 177 30.22 15.94 -29.01
C ALA A 177 30.07 16.32 -30.49
N ASN A 178 29.86 15.32 -31.37
CA ASN A 178 29.81 15.47 -32.82
C ASN A 178 28.41 15.81 -33.38
N GLY A 179 27.39 15.97 -32.53
CA GLY A 179 26.04 16.35 -32.98
C GLY A 179 25.17 15.20 -33.50
N VAL A 180 25.66 13.96 -33.45
CA VAL A 180 24.91 12.75 -33.76
C VAL A 180 23.81 12.52 -32.72
N ALA A 181 24.12 12.77 -31.45
CA ALA A 181 23.17 12.88 -30.36
C ALA A 181 23.07 14.34 -29.86
N ASP A 182 21.92 14.69 -29.31
CA ASP A 182 21.68 15.99 -28.68
C ASP A 182 22.27 16.03 -27.26
N ALA A 183 22.31 14.87 -26.58
CA ALA A 183 23.01 14.67 -25.31
C ALA A 183 23.44 13.20 -25.14
N ALA A 184 24.30 12.93 -24.16
CA ALA A 184 24.72 11.59 -23.75
C ALA A 184 24.39 11.36 -22.28
N ILE A 185 24.13 10.12 -21.90
CA ILE A 185 23.97 9.71 -20.50
C ILE A 185 25.25 9.03 -20.05
N ALA A 186 25.77 9.44 -18.91
CA ALA A 186 26.79 8.68 -18.22
C ALA A 186 26.57 8.73 -16.71
N ASN A 187 27.29 7.86 -16.00
CA ASN A 187 27.41 7.99 -14.57
C ASN A 187 28.23 9.25 -14.21
N TYR A 188 27.93 9.85 -13.06
CA TYR A 188 28.55 11.08 -12.58
C TYR A 188 30.08 11.09 -12.67
N PHE A 189 30.74 10.00 -12.25
CA PHE A 189 32.20 9.93 -12.22
C PHE A 189 32.83 9.91 -13.61
N PHE A 190 32.26 9.13 -14.53
CA PHE A 190 32.71 9.11 -15.92
C PHE A 190 32.51 10.49 -16.56
N GLY A 191 31.33 11.08 -16.37
CA GLY A 191 30.98 12.34 -16.99
C GLY A 191 31.76 13.53 -16.43
N GLU A 192 31.94 13.66 -15.11
CA GLU A 192 32.82 14.69 -14.53
C GLU A 192 34.26 14.58 -15.03
N TRP A 193 34.77 13.35 -15.19
CA TRP A 193 36.15 13.14 -15.60
C TRP A 193 36.36 13.37 -17.11
N HIS A 194 35.36 13.08 -17.94
CA HIS A 194 35.48 13.13 -19.40
C HIS A 194 34.78 14.32 -20.08
N ALA A 195 33.76 14.94 -19.48
CA ALA A 195 32.94 15.95 -20.16
C ALA A 195 33.80 17.11 -20.71
N ALA A 196 34.82 17.55 -19.97
CA ALA A 196 35.75 18.58 -20.43
C ALA A 196 36.54 18.17 -21.69
N LYS A 197 36.95 16.90 -21.82
CA LYS A 197 37.66 16.35 -23.00
C LYS A 197 36.77 16.43 -24.25
N TYR A 198 35.49 16.12 -24.10
CA TYR A 198 34.51 16.09 -25.20
C TYR A 198 33.76 17.42 -25.40
N GLY A 199 34.09 18.47 -24.64
CA GLY A 199 33.43 19.78 -24.73
C GLY A 199 31.97 19.80 -24.26
N LEU A 200 31.57 18.81 -23.46
CA LEU A 200 30.23 18.69 -22.88
C LEU A 200 30.17 19.34 -21.51
N ILE A 201 28.96 19.66 -21.06
CA ILE A 201 28.61 20.14 -19.72
C ILE A 201 27.50 19.27 -19.16
N ALA A 202 27.50 19.13 -17.83
CA ALA A 202 26.45 18.44 -17.10
C ALA A 202 25.15 19.27 -17.16
N ALA A 203 24.07 18.68 -17.68
CA ALA A 203 22.72 19.22 -17.53
C ALA A 203 22.21 18.91 -16.11
N PRO A 204 21.30 19.73 -15.55
CA PRO A 204 20.69 19.51 -14.22
C PRO A 204 19.66 18.36 -14.21
N VAL A 205 19.79 17.40 -15.12
CA VAL A 205 18.97 16.19 -15.18
C VAL A 205 19.79 15.03 -14.64
N MET A 206 19.51 14.68 -13.39
CA MET A 206 20.14 13.59 -12.65
C MET A 206 19.08 12.55 -12.29
N PHE A 207 19.41 11.27 -12.41
CA PHE A 207 18.48 10.19 -12.14
C PHE A 207 19.21 8.92 -11.72
N GLN A 208 18.45 7.95 -11.18
CA GLN A 208 18.97 6.63 -10.81
C GLN A 208 20.12 6.67 -9.77
N PRO A 209 19.88 7.17 -8.54
CA PRO A 209 20.85 7.04 -7.46
C PRO A 209 21.11 5.56 -7.20
N THR A 210 22.33 5.12 -7.47
CA THR A 210 22.71 3.71 -7.47
C THR A 210 23.83 3.47 -6.49
N ARG A 211 23.65 2.43 -5.68
CA ARG A 211 24.69 1.87 -4.82
C ARG A 211 25.45 0.84 -5.63
N LEU A 212 26.77 1.00 -5.70
CA LEU A 212 27.66 0.12 -6.44
C LEU A 212 28.34 -0.85 -5.49
N PHE A 213 28.38 -2.10 -5.92
CA PHE A 213 28.84 -3.23 -5.13
C PHE A 213 29.86 -4.06 -5.91
N TYR A 214 30.58 -4.91 -5.20
CA TYR A 214 31.23 -6.09 -5.74
C TYR A 214 30.21 -7.24 -5.74
N ALA A 215 29.99 -7.86 -6.89
CA ALA A 215 29.07 -8.98 -7.03
C ALA A 215 29.83 -10.31 -7.13
N ALA A 216 29.25 -11.38 -6.59
CA ALA A 216 29.67 -12.76 -6.77
C ALA A 216 28.55 -13.59 -7.41
N SER A 217 28.86 -14.75 -7.98
CA SER A 217 27.85 -15.71 -8.43
C SER A 217 26.94 -16.13 -7.27
N LYS A 218 25.64 -16.31 -7.52
CA LYS A 218 24.68 -16.74 -6.50
C LYS A 218 25.16 -17.98 -5.73
N GLY A 219 25.10 -17.93 -4.41
CA GLY A 219 25.48 -19.00 -3.49
C GLY A 219 26.97 -19.29 -3.40
N ARG A 220 27.84 -18.41 -3.93
CA ARG A 220 29.30 -18.58 -3.94
C ARG A 220 30.02 -17.35 -3.39
N ASN A 221 31.22 -17.55 -2.86
CA ASN A 221 32.11 -16.49 -2.38
C ASN A 221 31.48 -15.52 -1.34
N GLY A 222 30.47 -15.97 -0.59
CA GLY A 222 29.84 -15.16 0.46
C GLY A 222 30.82 -14.72 1.56
N ASP A 223 31.88 -15.50 1.76
CA ASP A 223 32.99 -15.15 2.64
C ASP A 223 33.85 -13.99 2.10
N LEU A 224 34.06 -13.87 0.78
CA LEU A 224 34.69 -12.68 0.17
C LEU A 224 33.82 -11.44 0.38
N LEU A 225 32.52 -11.56 0.13
CA LEU A 225 31.57 -10.46 0.27
C LEU A 225 31.52 -9.94 1.71
N MET A 226 31.49 -10.86 2.69
CA MET A 226 31.51 -10.50 4.11
C MET A 226 32.81 -9.80 4.53
N ALA A 227 33.97 -10.24 4.04
CA ALA A 227 35.25 -9.58 4.31
C ALA A 227 35.31 -8.16 3.70
N ILE A 228 34.76 -7.98 2.50
CA ILE A 228 34.62 -6.67 1.87
C ILE A 228 33.75 -5.74 2.73
N ASP A 229 32.61 -6.20 3.23
CA ASP A 229 31.73 -5.41 4.09
C ASP A 229 32.43 -4.93 5.36
N GLN A 230 33.11 -5.83 6.08
CA GLN A 230 33.81 -5.49 7.31
C GLN A 230 34.84 -4.37 7.10
N ARG A 231 35.60 -4.42 5.99
CA ARG A 231 36.61 -3.40 5.67
C ARG A 231 35.98 -2.09 5.23
N LEU A 232 34.94 -2.12 4.40
CA LEU A 232 34.25 -0.92 3.96
C LEU A 232 33.57 -0.20 5.13
N GLU A 233 32.88 -0.92 6.02
CA GLU A 233 32.25 -0.34 7.21
C GLU A 233 33.27 0.36 8.13
N GLN A 234 34.43 -0.26 8.33
CA GLN A 234 35.50 0.30 9.15
C GLN A 234 36.10 1.56 8.49
N TRP A 235 36.40 1.49 7.20
CA TRP A 235 37.08 2.58 6.49
C TRP A 235 36.17 3.77 6.21
N GLN A 236 34.89 3.56 5.97
CA GLN A 236 33.92 4.66 5.77
C GLN A 236 33.72 5.50 7.04
N LYS A 237 33.88 4.89 8.22
CA LYS A 237 33.78 5.59 9.53
C LYS A 237 35.07 6.33 9.93
N THR A 238 36.20 6.07 9.27
CA THR A 238 37.52 6.58 9.70
C THR A 238 38.09 7.57 8.68
N PRO A 239 38.14 8.88 9.00
CA PRO A 239 38.80 9.88 8.14
C PRO A 239 40.27 9.51 7.90
N GLY A 240 40.74 9.59 6.64
CA GLY A 240 42.11 9.22 6.27
C GLY A 240 42.36 7.72 6.04
N SER A 241 41.33 6.89 6.12
CA SER A 241 41.39 5.46 5.74
C SER A 241 41.81 5.26 4.27
N PRO A 242 42.21 4.04 3.85
CA PRO A 242 42.38 3.71 2.44
C PRO A 242 41.19 4.15 1.57
N TYR A 243 39.97 4.02 2.08
CA TYR A 243 38.75 4.45 1.40
C TYR A 243 38.77 5.93 0.99
N TYR A 244 38.96 6.84 1.96
CA TYR A 244 38.99 8.28 1.66
C TYR A 244 40.22 8.69 0.85
N ARG A 245 41.37 8.02 1.02
CA ARG A 245 42.58 8.29 0.23
C ARG A 245 42.41 7.92 -1.24
N VAL A 246 41.77 6.78 -1.53
CA VAL A 246 41.46 6.37 -2.91
C VAL A 246 40.44 7.34 -3.53
N LEU A 247 39.37 7.68 -2.82
CA LEU A 247 38.39 8.67 -3.31
C LEU A 247 39.03 10.04 -3.59
N GLN A 248 39.89 10.54 -2.69
CA GLN A 248 40.56 11.82 -2.88
C GLN A 248 41.54 11.80 -4.07
N ARG A 249 42.24 10.67 -4.28
CA ARG A 249 43.15 10.49 -5.42
C ARG A 249 42.43 10.54 -6.76
N TRP A 250 41.26 9.94 -6.84
CA TRP A 250 40.45 9.86 -8.06
C TRP A 250 39.45 11.04 -8.21
N GLY A 251 39.56 12.07 -7.37
CA GLY A 251 38.71 13.27 -7.46
C GLY A 251 37.26 13.07 -7.02
N ALA A 252 36.96 11.95 -6.36
CA ALA A 252 35.63 11.58 -5.87
C ALA A 252 35.27 12.21 -4.52
N SER A 253 36.19 12.95 -3.88
CA SER A 253 35.93 13.77 -2.69
C SER A 253 36.57 15.16 -2.82
N GLN A 254 35.78 16.23 -2.62
CA GLN A 254 36.31 17.57 -2.38
C GLN A 254 36.64 17.71 -0.89
N SER A 255 37.89 17.50 -0.50
CA SER A 255 38.40 18.00 0.77
C SER A 255 38.93 19.43 0.58
N PRO A 256 38.61 20.39 1.47
CA PRO A 256 39.07 21.76 1.34
C PRO A 256 40.60 21.83 1.40
N ALA A 257 41.21 22.51 0.43
CA ALA A 257 42.65 22.64 0.34
C ALA A 257 43.20 23.48 1.51
N MET A 258 44.14 22.94 2.29
CA MET A 258 44.98 23.74 3.20
C MET A 258 46.23 24.23 2.46
N ALA A 259 46.47 25.55 2.51
CA ALA A 259 47.60 26.20 1.86
C ALA A 259 48.94 25.99 2.62
N PRO A 260 50.10 25.94 1.93
CA PRO A 260 51.38 25.51 2.50
C PRO A 260 52.05 26.55 3.43
N PRO A 261 52.94 26.16 4.36
CA PRO A 261 53.47 27.03 5.42
C PRO A 261 54.16 28.36 5.03
N PRO A 262 54.97 28.48 3.95
CA PRO A 262 55.59 29.77 3.61
C PRO A 262 54.59 30.79 3.04
N PHE A 263 53.43 30.32 2.55
CA PHE A 263 52.32 31.16 2.12
C PHE A 263 51.81 32.03 3.28
N TRP A 264 51.70 31.47 4.48
CA TRP A 264 51.19 32.18 5.65
C TRP A 264 52.13 33.29 6.16
N TRP A 265 53.46 33.10 6.04
CA TRP A 265 54.43 34.12 6.42
C TRP A 265 54.54 35.26 5.40
N ALA A 266 54.46 34.94 4.11
CA ALA A 266 54.38 35.95 3.05
C ALA A 266 53.06 36.75 3.13
N LEU A 267 51.95 36.07 3.45
CA LEU A 267 50.63 36.69 3.67
C LEU A 267 50.64 37.60 4.90
N ALA A 268 51.30 37.21 5.99
CA ALA A 268 51.41 38.02 7.21
C ALA A 268 52.25 39.29 7.01
N ALA A 269 53.38 39.19 6.30
CA ALA A 269 54.23 40.35 5.99
C ALA A 269 53.54 41.34 5.03
N LEU A 270 52.86 40.81 4.00
CA LEU A 270 52.07 41.61 3.07
C LEU A 270 50.84 42.24 3.76
N ALA A 271 50.20 41.52 4.67
CA ALA A 271 49.08 42.03 5.48
C ALA A 271 49.51 43.14 6.43
N CYS A 272 50.70 43.07 7.06
CA CYS A 272 51.19 44.15 7.93
C CYS A 272 51.52 45.42 7.13
N LEU A 273 52.17 45.30 5.97
CA LEU A 273 52.47 46.44 5.09
C LEU A 273 51.20 47.05 4.48
N LEU A 274 50.24 46.21 4.08
CA LEU A 274 48.93 46.65 3.61
C LEU A 274 48.10 47.27 4.74
N MET A 275 48.14 46.75 5.97
CA MET A 275 47.40 47.34 7.10
C MET A 275 47.95 48.70 7.54
N LEU A 276 49.26 48.92 7.43
CA LEU A 276 49.86 50.22 7.74
C LEU A 276 49.51 51.28 6.67
N ALA A 277 49.64 50.92 5.39
CA ALA A 277 49.30 51.80 4.27
C ALA A 277 47.78 52.04 4.17
N MET A 278 46.97 51.00 4.44
CA MET A 278 45.52 51.07 4.50
C MET A 278 45.06 51.84 5.74
N GLY A 279 45.73 51.76 6.88
CA GLY A 279 45.41 52.54 8.08
C GLY A 279 45.50 54.05 7.84
N ILE A 280 46.57 54.51 7.19
CA ILE A 280 46.78 55.93 6.89
C ILE A 280 45.83 56.41 5.78
N ALA A 281 45.58 55.60 4.75
CA ALA A 281 44.64 55.94 3.67
C ALA A 281 43.17 55.86 4.10
N VAL A 282 42.80 54.94 5.00
CA VAL A 282 41.45 54.79 5.55
C VAL A 282 41.15 55.91 6.53
N LEU A 283 42.07 56.38 7.35
CA LEU A 283 41.78 57.51 8.26
C LEU A 283 41.43 58.80 7.51
N LEU A 284 42.12 59.10 6.41
CA LEU A 284 41.87 60.30 5.59
C LEU A 284 40.66 60.17 4.65
N LYS A 285 40.42 58.99 4.03
CA LYS A 285 39.22 58.76 3.19
C LYS A 285 37.96 58.43 3.98
N ALA A 286 38.06 57.82 5.15
CA ALA A 286 36.89 57.46 5.96
C ALA A 286 36.20 58.68 6.56
N GLN A 287 36.90 59.77 6.86
CA GLN A 287 36.25 60.94 7.45
C GLN A 287 35.33 61.67 6.45
N VAL A 288 35.69 61.71 5.17
CA VAL A 288 34.93 62.42 4.11
C VAL A 288 34.01 61.48 3.32
N ALA A 289 34.38 60.21 3.12
CA ALA A 289 33.56 59.23 2.43
C ALA A 289 32.53 58.53 3.35
N ARG A 290 32.74 58.44 4.68
CA ARG A 290 31.72 57.84 5.58
C ARG A 290 30.46 58.68 5.61
N GLN A 291 30.51 60.01 5.74
CA GLN A 291 29.26 60.78 5.79
C GLN A 291 28.49 60.76 4.47
N THR A 292 29.18 60.90 3.34
CA THR A 292 28.54 61.02 2.03
C THR A 292 28.10 59.66 1.44
N ARG A 293 28.90 58.59 1.61
CA ARG A 293 28.49 57.24 1.19
C ARG A 293 27.55 56.58 2.18
N HIS A 294 27.59 56.89 3.48
CA HIS A 294 26.64 56.33 4.43
C HIS A 294 25.24 56.93 4.23
N LEU A 295 25.11 58.20 3.81
CA LEU A 295 23.80 58.74 3.43
C LEU A 295 23.30 58.14 2.10
N GLN A 296 24.11 58.21 1.03
CA GLN A 296 23.69 57.71 -0.29
C GLN A 296 23.56 56.19 -0.35
N ALA A 297 24.42 55.42 0.33
CA ALA A 297 24.26 53.98 0.46
C ALA A 297 23.17 53.61 1.44
N SER A 298 22.84 54.43 2.46
CA SER A 298 21.66 54.17 3.30
C SER A 298 20.37 54.44 2.54
N GLU A 299 20.25 55.55 1.80
CA GLU A 299 19.08 55.86 0.97
C GLU A 299 18.92 54.86 -0.18
N ALA A 300 19.99 54.55 -0.92
CA ALA A 300 19.93 53.54 -1.98
C ALA A 300 19.63 52.15 -1.41
N LYS A 301 20.18 51.79 -0.25
CA LYS A 301 19.88 50.52 0.43
C LYS A 301 18.47 50.47 0.97
N LEU A 302 17.95 51.57 1.55
CA LEU A 302 16.56 51.66 2.03
C LEU A 302 15.59 51.58 0.86
N ASN A 303 15.80 52.32 -0.22
CA ASN A 303 14.95 52.23 -1.42
C ASN A 303 15.03 50.84 -2.05
N THR A 304 16.22 50.24 -2.17
CA THR A 304 16.37 48.86 -2.67
C THR A 304 15.64 47.85 -1.77
N ILE A 305 15.72 47.99 -0.45
CA ILE A 305 14.99 47.14 0.49
C ILE A 305 13.47 47.32 0.31
N LEU A 306 12.97 48.56 0.34
CA LEU A 306 11.54 48.87 0.23
C LEU A 306 10.96 48.49 -1.14
N ASP A 307 11.75 48.57 -2.22
CA ASP A 307 11.35 48.15 -3.57
C ASP A 307 11.50 46.64 -3.81
N SER A 308 12.31 45.95 -3.02
CA SER A 308 12.45 44.48 -3.06
C SER A 308 11.36 43.74 -2.28
N VAL A 309 10.64 44.45 -1.40
CA VAL A 309 9.52 43.88 -0.64
C VAL A 309 8.29 43.86 -1.52
N ASP A 310 7.65 42.70 -1.60
CA ASP A 310 6.40 42.51 -2.34
C ASP A 310 5.18 42.99 -1.53
N ALA A 311 5.23 44.27 -1.15
CA ALA A 311 4.16 44.97 -0.43
C ALA A 311 4.05 46.41 -0.94
N LEU A 312 2.86 46.98 -0.82
CA LEU A 312 2.57 48.38 -1.11
C LEU A 312 3.01 49.20 0.10
N ILE A 313 4.12 49.95 -0.02
CA ILE A 313 4.64 50.79 1.07
C ILE A 313 4.47 52.24 0.69
N TYR A 314 3.74 53.00 1.50
CA TYR A 314 3.48 54.42 1.25
C TYR A 314 3.53 55.26 2.52
N ILE A 315 3.81 56.55 2.36
CA ILE A 315 3.76 57.55 3.44
C ILE A 315 2.80 58.66 3.03
N LYS A 316 1.92 59.10 3.94
CA LYS A 316 1.05 60.26 3.74
C LYS A 316 1.26 61.31 4.81
N ASP A 317 1.12 62.58 4.46
CA ASP A 317 1.11 63.71 5.41
C ASP A 317 -0.20 63.77 6.22
N CYS A 318 -0.28 64.69 7.19
CA CYS A 318 -1.49 64.90 7.99
C CYS A 318 -2.70 65.41 7.19
N ASN A 319 -2.51 65.83 5.94
CA ASN A 319 -3.58 66.20 5.00
C ASN A 319 -3.96 65.04 4.06
N LEU A 320 -3.46 63.82 4.33
CA LEU A 320 -3.69 62.61 3.54
C LEU A 320 -3.13 62.66 2.12
N ARG A 321 -2.06 63.44 1.90
CA ARG A 321 -1.33 63.50 0.63
C ARG A 321 -0.14 62.56 0.64
N TYR A 322 0.05 61.80 -0.43
CA TYR A 322 1.21 60.90 -0.55
C TYR A 322 2.53 61.69 -0.56
N LEU A 323 3.45 61.32 0.33
CA LEU A 323 4.82 61.82 0.42
C LEU A 323 5.84 60.83 -0.16
N TYR A 324 5.51 59.54 -0.14
CA TYR A 324 6.33 58.46 -0.66
C TYR A 324 5.45 57.28 -1.07
N GLY A 325 5.88 56.56 -2.09
CA GLY A 325 5.38 55.23 -2.44
C GLY A 325 6.52 54.43 -3.05
N ASN A 326 6.66 53.18 -2.62
CA ASN A 326 7.62 52.27 -3.24
C ASN A 326 7.16 51.91 -4.67
N ARG A 327 8.02 51.19 -5.39
CA ARG A 327 7.74 50.77 -6.77
C ARG A 327 6.37 50.09 -6.94
N ARG A 328 5.95 49.24 -6.00
CA ARG A 328 4.67 48.52 -6.08
C ARG A 328 3.46 49.47 -6.02
N VAL A 329 3.52 50.51 -5.18
CA VAL A 329 2.47 51.56 -5.12
C VAL A 329 2.40 52.34 -6.44
N CYS A 330 3.55 52.67 -7.01
CA CYS A 330 3.65 53.35 -8.30
C CYS A 330 3.05 52.51 -9.45
N GLU A 331 3.35 51.20 -9.47
CA GLU A 331 2.78 50.24 -10.42
C GLU A 331 1.27 50.08 -10.25
N LEU A 332 0.77 50.01 -9.01
CA LEU A 332 -0.66 49.90 -8.71
C LEU A 332 -1.45 51.10 -9.24
N PHE A 333 -0.94 52.31 -9.04
CA PHE A 333 -1.61 53.55 -9.45
C PHE A 333 -1.25 54.01 -10.87
N GLY A 334 -0.32 53.34 -11.54
CA GLY A 334 0.16 53.72 -12.88
C GLY A 334 0.81 55.10 -12.91
N LYS A 335 1.52 55.48 -11.85
CA LYS A 335 2.19 56.79 -11.68
C LYS A 335 3.68 56.61 -11.45
N SER A 336 4.49 57.55 -11.93
CA SER A 336 5.90 57.63 -11.51
C SER A 336 6.02 58.16 -10.07
N PRO A 337 7.13 57.89 -9.35
CA PRO A 337 7.31 58.37 -7.98
C PRO A 337 7.14 59.89 -7.82
N GLY A 338 7.55 60.67 -8.82
CA GLY A 338 7.38 62.13 -8.80
C GLY A 338 5.95 62.60 -9.01
N GLU A 339 5.14 61.85 -9.77
CA GLU A 339 3.72 62.16 -10.01
C GLU A 339 2.80 61.69 -8.88
N LEU A 340 3.25 60.73 -8.08
CA LEU A 340 2.51 60.22 -6.92
C LEU A 340 2.50 61.24 -5.77
N ILE A 341 3.58 62.01 -5.61
CA ILE A 341 3.74 62.95 -4.50
C ILE A 341 2.70 64.07 -4.61
N GLY A 342 1.92 64.26 -3.54
CA GLY A 342 0.89 65.30 -3.43
C GLY A 342 -0.53 64.87 -3.81
N CYS A 343 -0.70 63.72 -4.48
CA CYS A 343 -2.00 63.08 -4.75
C CYS A 343 -2.68 62.62 -3.45
N THR A 344 -3.99 62.36 -3.51
CA THR A 344 -4.78 61.80 -2.39
C THR A 344 -5.50 60.52 -2.83
N ASP A 345 -6.10 59.78 -1.88
CA ASP A 345 -6.91 58.59 -2.18
C ASP A 345 -8.08 58.88 -3.13
N ASP A 346 -8.50 60.15 -3.23
CA ASP A 346 -9.57 60.59 -4.13
C ASP A 346 -9.21 60.39 -5.61
N ASP A 347 -7.92 60.35 -5.92
CA ASP A 347 -7.40 60.19 -7.28
C ASP A 347 -7.39 58.72 -7.74
N PHE A 348 -7.47 57.74 -6.82
CA PHE A 348 -7.12 56.34 -7.10
C PHE A 348 -8.20 55.31 -6.73
N PHE A 349 -9.07 55.60 -5.77
CA PHE A 349 -10.05 54.63 -5.24
C PHE A 349 -11.51 55.06 -5.44
N ASP A 350 -12.43 54.09 -5.45
CA ASP A 350 -13.87 54.36 -5.52
C ASP A 350 -14.42 54.99 -4.22
N LYS A 351 -15.67 55.48 -4.24
CA LYS A 351 -16.28 56.15 -3.08
C LYS A 351 -16.34 55.27 -1.81
N GLY A 352 -16.58 53.97 -1.96
CA GLY A 352 -16.66 53.02 -0.85
C GLY A 352 -15.30 52.75 -0.22
N THR A 353 -14.27 52.45 -1.04
CA THR A 353 -12.91 52.25 -0.53
C THR A 353 -12.33 53.51 0.10
N ARG A 354 -12.51 54.69 -0.51
CA ARG A 354 -12.03 55.97 0.05
C ARG A 354 -12.56 56.25 1.45
N ALA A 355 -13.84 56.02 1.68
CA ALA A 355 -14.45 56.26 2.99
C ALA A 355 -13.84 55.37 4.08
N ARG A 356 -13.56 54.09 3.76
CA ARG A 356 -12.92 53.15 4.68
C ARG A 356 -11.46 53.52 4.94
N VAL A 357 -10.68 53.72 3.88
CA VAL A 357 -9.25 54.07 3.97
C VAL A 357 -9.07 55.38 4.74
N ARG A 358 -9.87 56.41 4.44
CA ARG A 358 -9.84 57.70 5.14
C ARG A 358 -10.17 57.57 6.62
N LYS A 359 -11.15 56.74 6.99
CA LYS A 359 -11.50 56.50 8.40
C LYS A 359 -10.32 55.91 9.16
N ASP A 360 -9.64 54.93 8.58
CA ASP A 360 -8.49 54.28 9.21
C ASP A 360 -7.26 55.19 9.23
N ASP A 361 -7.00 55.95 8.17
CA ASP A 361 -5.90 56.91 8.11
C ASP A 361 -6.06 58.03 9.16
N LEU A 362 -7.29 58.52 9.38
CA LEU A 362 -7.58 59.51 10.42
C LEU A 362 -7.39 58.96 11.83
N ARG A 363 -7.73 57.69 12.10
CA ARG A 363 -7.43 57.06 13.40
C ARG A 363 -5.92 57.03 13.68
N VAL A 364 -5.11 56.84 12.65
CA VAL A 364 -3.65 56.87 12.79
C VAL A 364 -3.15 58.30 13.04
N ILE A 365 -3.66 59.30 12.30
CA ILE A 365 -3.17 60.69 12.39
C ILE A 365 -3.69 61.40 13.65
N GLU A 366 -4.99 61.31 13.94
CA GLU A 366 -5.65 62.05 15.01
C GLU A 366 -5.42 61.38 16.37
N ASN A 367 -5.53 60.05 16.43
CA ASN A 367 -5.42 59.31 17.70
C ASN A 367 -4.04 58.71 17.90
N GLY A 368 -3.18 58.68 16.87
CA GLY A 368 -1.87 58.04 16.97
C GLY A 368 -1.93 56.52 17.12
N GLU A 369 -3.03 55.89 16.66
CA GLU A 369 -3.25 54.45 16.75
C GLU A 369 -2.43 53.67 15.70
N ARG A 370 -1.99 52.46 16.04
CA ARG A 370 -1.59 51.45 15.05
C ARG A 370 -2.86 50.76 14.56
N VAL A 371 -3.17 50.88 13.28
CA VAL A 371 -4.34 50.24 12.67
C VAL A 371 -3.87 49.03 11.85
N VAL A 372 -4.53 47.89 12.07
CA VAL A 372 -4.35 46.67 11.27
C VAL A 372 -5.73 46.27 10.80
N CYS A 373 -5.94 46.19 9.49
CA CYS A 373 -7.22 45.80 8.92
C CYS A 373 -7.05 45.04 7.60
N GLU A 374 -8.03 44.21 7.29
CA GLU A 374 -8.14 43.60 5.97
C GLU A 374 -8.96 44.53 5.09
N GLU A 375 -8.36 44.97 3.99
CA GLU A 375 -8.95 45.88 3.03
C GLU A 375 -9.32 45.10 1.75
N HIS A 376 -10.51 45.39 1.23
CA HIS A 376 -10.91 44.98 -0.11
C HIS A 376 -11.03 46.27 -0.93
N ASN A 377 -10.06 46.51 -1.81
CA ASN A 377 -9.90 47.78 -2.48
C ASN A 377 -10.33 47.69 -3.94
N ILE A 378 -11.18 48.63 -4.37
CA ILE A 378 -11.60 48.76 -5.76
C ILE A 378 -10.93 50.01 -6.32
N THR A 379 -10.04 49.80 -7.30
CA THR A 379 -9.41 50.91 -8.03
C THR A 379 -10.41 51.56 -8.98
N VAL A 380 -10.22 52.85 -9.29
CA VAL A 380 -11.12 53.62 -10.20
C VAL A 380 -11.21 53.00 -11.61
N ASN A 381 -10.22 52.19 -12.01
CA ASN A 381 -10.20 51.49 -13.30
C ASN A 381 -10.95 50.13 -13.30
N GLY A 382 -11.66 49.78 -12.23
CA GLY A 382 -12.48 48.56 -12.15
C GLY A 382 -11.67 47.26 -12.06
N LYS A 383 -10.36 47.34 -11.81
CA LYS A 383 -9.53 46.17 -11.53
C LYS A 383 -9.81 45.75 -10.09
N THR A 384 -10.58 44.68 -9.93
CA THR A 384 -10.79 43.99 -8.66
C THR A 384 -9.47 43.37 -8.23
N THR A 385 -9.00 43.69 -7.02
CA THR A 385 -7.80 43.08 -6.45
C THR A 385 -8.13 42.62 -5.04
N ASP A 386 -7.99 41.31 -4.84
CA ASP A 386 -7.14 40.69 -3.82
C ASP A 386 -7.35 41.12 -2.35
N THR A 387 -7.42 40.15 -1.43
CA THR A 387 -7.51 40.43 0.01
C THR A 387 -6.18 41.02 0.47
N ILE A 388 -6.20 42.29 0.90
CA ILE A 388 -4.99 43.02 1.32
C ILE A 388 -4.98 43.15 2.84
N LEU A 389 -3.87 42.74 3.48
CA LEU A 389 -3.61 43.06 4.88
C LEU A 389 -2.90 44.41 4.98
N SER A 390 -3.57 45.42 5.55
CA SER A 390 -3.10 46.79 5.66
C SER A 390 -2.68 47.09 7.10
N ILE A 391 -1.41 47.43 7.29
CA ILE A 391 -0.84 47.88 8.57
C ILE A 391 -0.47 49.35 8.43
N LYS A 392 -1.08 50.21 9.25
CA LYS A 392 -0.86 51.65 9.25
C LYS A 392 -0.34 52.11 10.61
N ILE A 393 0.78 52.82 10.60
CA ILE A 393 1.47 53.30 11.80
C ILE A 393 1.71 54.80 11.73
N PRO A 394 1.64 55.52 12.87
CA PRO A 394 1.96 56.94 12.92
C PRO A 394 3.48 57.13 12.90
N LEU A 395 3.95 58.01 12.02
CA LEU A 395 5.31 58.54 12.08
C LEU A 395 5.29 59.80 12.93
N ARG A 396 6.16 59.84 13.94
CA ARG A 396 6.21 60.93 14.93
C ARG A 396 7.51 61.69 14.79
N ASN A 397 7.41 63.01 14.91
CA ASN A 397 8.57 63.88 14.98
C ASN A 397 9.31 63.72 16.33
N PRO A 398 10.52 64.31 16.50
CA PRO A 398 11.27 64.25 17.76
C PRO A 398 10.54 64.82 18.99
N GLN A 399 9.49 65.61 18.80
CA GLN A 399 8.63 66.17 19.85
C GLN A 399 7.42 65.27 20.18
N GLY A 400 7.31 64.08 19.57
CA GLY A 400 6.26 63.09 19.83
C GLY A 400 4.93 63.32 19.09
N LYS A 401 4.83 64.38 18.28
CA LYS A 401 3.63 64.70 17.49
C LYS A 401 3.63 63.88 16.19
N VAL A 402 2.46 63.35 15.80
CA VAL A 402 2.30 62.65 14.51
C VAL A 402 2.50 63.65 13.36
N GLU A 403 3.41 63.34 12.44
CA GLU A 403 3.77 64.17 11.28
C GLU A 403 3.36 63.54 9.95
N ALA A 404 3.21 62.22 9.93
CA ALA A 404 2.81 61.44 8.77
C ALA A 404 2.27 60.07 9.24
N LEU A 405 1.66 59.32 8.34
CA LEU A 405 1.42 57.89 8.51
C LEU A 405 2.26 57.10 7.52
N CYS A 406 2.67 55.89 7.90
CA CYS A 406 3.25 54.89 7.01
C CYS A 406 2.26 53.72 6.90
N GLY A 407 1.86 53.40 5.67
CA GLY A 407 1.05 52.24 5.35
C GLY A 407 1.89 51.17 4.67
N ILE A 408 1.74 49.93 5.12
CA ILE A 408 2.29 48.73 4.50
C ILE A 408 1.10 47.82 4.21
N SER A 409 0.87 47.52 2.94
CA SER A 409 -0.25 46.71 2.52
C SER A 409 0.25 45.52 1.69
N THR A 410 0.02 44.30 2.18
CA THR A 410 0.49 43.05 1.56
C THR A 410 -0.69 42.28 0.97
N ASP A 411 -0.54 41.79 -0.25
CA ASP A 411 -1.50 40.86 -0.85
C ASP A 411 -1.41 39.51 -0.13
N ILE A 412 -2.52 39.07 0.48
CA ILE A 412 -2.61 37.77 1.17
C ILE A 412 -3.56 36.81 0.45
N THR A 413 -3.93 37.08 -0.80
CA THR A 413 -4.92 36.29 -1.56
C THR A 413 -4.47 34.86 -1.77
N GLU A 414 -3.27 34.67 -2.34
CA GLU A 414 -2.71 33.33 -2.51
C GLU A 414 -2.46 32.63 -1.17
N HIS A 415 -2.05 33.39 -0.14
CA HIS A 415 -1.84 32.83 1.19
C HIS A 415 -3.14 32.34 1.84
N ARG A 416 -4.23 33.13 1.75
CA ARG A 416 -5.57 32.76 2.22
C ARG A 416 -6.14 31.59 1.43
N ALA A 417 -5.99 31.59 0.10
CA ALA A 417 -6.40 30.49 -0.76
C ALA A 417 -5.63 29.21 -0.40
N ALA A 418 -4.30 29.28 -0.29
CA ALA A 418 -3.47 28.15 0.12
C ALA A 418 -3.83 27.64 1.53
N GLN A 419 -4.11 28.53 2.48
CA GLN A 419 -4.54 28.15 3.82
C GLN A 419 -5.92 27.47 3.82
N GLN A 420 -6.87 27.97 3.04
CA GLN A 420 -8.19 27.33 2.88
C GLN A 420 -8.09 25.98 2.18
N THR A 421 -7.29 25.88 1.12
CA THR A 421 -7.03 24.61 0.43
C THR A 421 -6.31 23.62 1.34
N ALA A 422 -5.30 24.05 2.08
CA ALA A 422 -4.61 23.20 3.06
C ALA A 422 -5.56 22.73 4.17
N HIS A 423 -6.45 23.60 4.65
CA HIS A 423 -7.48 23.23 5.61
C HIS A 423 -8.46 22.21 5.02
N ARG A 424 -8.95 22.43 3.79
CA ARG A 424 -9.82 21.47 3.10
C ARG A 424 -9.14 20.12 2.91
N LEU A 425 -7.91 20.07 2.41
CA LEU A 425 -7.15 18.83 2.21
C LEU A 425 -6.83 18.09 3.52
N ALA A 426 -6.67 18.83 4.63
CA ALA A 426 -6.37 18.23 5.93
C ALA A 426 -7.60 17.59 6.58
N PHE A 427 -8.81 18.10 6.34
CA PHE A 427 -10.01 17.75 7.09
C PHE A 427 -11.16 17.18 6.26
N TYR A 428 -11.09 17.24 4.93
CA TYR A 428 -12.14 16.78 4.03
C TYR A 428 -11.59 15.81 2.97
N ASP A 429 -12.42 14.88 2.52
CA ASP A 429 -12.16 13.97 1.42
C ASP A 429 -12.25 14.74 0.08
N PRO A 430 -11.22 14.68 -0.78
CA PRO A 430 -11.20 15.48 -2.01
C PRO A 430 -12.20 15.01 -3.06
N LEU A 431 -12.71 13.77 -2.98
CA LEU A 431 -13.68 13.25 -3.93
C LEU A 431 -15.12 13.61 -3.53
N THR A 432 -15.50 13.35 -2.27
CA THR A 432 -16.89 13.54 -1.82
C THR A 432 -17.14 14.87 -1.11
N GLU A 433 -16.09 15.63 -0.80
CA GLU A 433 -16.12 16.84 0.03
C GLU A 433 -16.66 16.61 1.46
N LEU A 434 -16.80 15.35 1.89
CA LEU A 434 -17.18 15.01 3.26
C LEU A 434 -16.01 15.17 4.22
N PRO A 435 -16.25 15.41 5.52
CA PRO A 435 -15.28 15.17 6.58
C PRO A 435 -14.47 13.87 6.35
N ASN A 436 -13.16 13.97 6.43
CA ASN A 436 -12.27 12.81 6.36
C ASN A 436 -12.15 12.16 7.75
N ARG A 437 -11.40 11.05 7.81
CA ARG A 437 -11.15 10.32 9.07
C ARG A 437 -10.62 11.21 10.20
N ARG A 438 -9.79 12.22 9.90
CA ARG A 438 -9.23 13.11 10.92
C ARG A 438 -10.31 13.99 11.54
N LEU A 439 -11.11 14.67 10.71
CA LEU A 439 -12.21 15.52 11.20
C LEU A 439 -13.27 14.70 11.93
N LEU A 440 -13.57 13.49 11.44
CA LEU A 440 -14.48 12.56 12.13
C LEU A 440 -13.99 12.24 13.54
N LEU A 441 -12.72 11.85 13.72
CA LEU A 441 -12.16 11.53 15.04
C LEU A 441 -12.20 12.73 16.00
N GLU A 442 -11.94 13.94 15.50
CA GLU A 442 -12.07 15.18 16.29
C GLU A 442 -13.52 15.40 16.75
N ARG A 443 -14.51 15.15 15.87
CA ARG A 443 -15.93 15.25 16.23
C ARG A 443 -16.38 14.16 17.20
N ILE A 444 -15.98 12.90 17.02
CA ILE A 444 -16.31 11.81 17.96
C ILE A 444 -15.76 12.14 19.36
N ASN A 445 -14.51 12.62 19.46
CA ASN A 445 -13.97 13.08 20.75
C ASN A 445 -14.84 14.18 21.37
N HIS A 446 -15.27 15.15 20.57
CA HIS A 446 -16.13 16.23 21.06
C HIS A 446 -17.46 15.72 21.62
N VAL A 447 -18.08 14.73 20.97
CA VAL A 447 -19.32 14.10 21.44
C VAL A 447 -19.08 13.29 22.71
N LEU A 448 -17.98 12.54 22.80
CA LEU A 448 -17.61 11.80 24.00
C LEU A 448 -17.35 12.73 25.20
N ASP A 449 -16.59 13.82 24.99
CA ASP A 449 -16.34 14.84 26.02
C ASP A 449 -17.63 15.54 26.45
N SER A 450 -18.56 15.73 25.51
CA SER A 450 -19.87 16.34 25.79
C SER A 450 -20.81 15.37 26.49
N ALA A 451 -20.78 14.08 26.20
CA ALA A 451 -21.59 13.04 26.84
C ALA A 451 -21.26 12.87 28.35
N ASP A 452 -20.03 13.18 28.75
CA ASP A 452 -19.63 13.23 30.17
C ASP A 452 -20.22 14.42 30.94
N HIS A 453 -20.77 15.42 30.24
CA HIS A 453 -21.28 16.68 30.82
C HIS A 453 -22.74 17.00 30.47
N ALA A 454 -23.25 16.48 29.35
CA ALA A 454 -24.60 16.66 28.83
C ALA A 454 -25.49 15.46 29.14
N SER A 455 -26.81 15.68 29.16
CA SER A 455 -27.81 14.62 29.44
C SER A 455 -28.21 13.79 28.22
N ASN A 456 -27.56 14.00 27.07
CA ASN A 456 -27.93 13.39 25.78
C ASN A 456 -26.80 12.47 25.28
N LEU A 457 -27.16 11.36 24.66
CA LEU A 457 -26.28 10.32 24.12
C LEU A 457 -26.07 10.57 22.62
N GLY A 458 -24.90 10.18 22.11
CA GLY A 458 -24.62 10.13 20.67
C GLY A 458 -24.73 8.71 20.11
N ALA A 459 -24.68 8.55 18.79
CA ALA A 459 -24.56 7.25 18.13
C ALA A 459 -23.63 7.31 16.92
N LEU A 460 -22.97 6.20 16.62
CA LEU A 460 -22.11 6.08 15.44
C LEU A 460 -22.60 4.94 14.55
N LEU A 461 -22.82 5.26 13.28
CA LEU A 461 -23.20 4.34 12.22
C LEU A 461 -22.01 4.17 11.30
N PHE A 462 -21.53 2.95 11.15
CA PHE A 462 -20.47 2.59 10.21
C PHE A 462 -21.08 1.89 9.02
N ILE A 463 -20.79 2.36 7.80
CA ILE A 463 -21.46 1.95 6.57
C ILE A 463 -20.41 1.49 5.57
N ASP A 464 -20.60 0.32 5.00
CA ASP A 464 -19.80 -0.20 3.90
C ASP A 464 -20.71 -0.52 2.70
N LEU A 465 -20.30 -0.10 1.51
CA LEU A 465 -21.08 -0.31 0.29
C LEU A 465 -20.89 -1.72 -0.26
N ASP A 466 -21.98 -2.49 -0.26
CA ASP A 466 -21.98 -3.86 -0.71
C ASP A 466 -21.59 -3.98 -2.20
N HIS A 467 -20.65 -4.89 -2.47
CA HIS A 467 -20.19 -5.20 -3.81
C HIS A 467 -19.62 -4.02 -4.62
N PHE A 468 -19.22 -2.92 -3.97
CA PHE A 468 -18.66 -1.75 -4.66
C PHE A 468 -17.45 -2.10 -5.54
N LYS A 469 -16.59 -3.02 -5.09
CA LYS A 469 -15.49 -3.55 -5.91
C LYS A 469 -15.94 -4.10 -7.27
N ARG A 470 -17.10 -4.77 -7.35
CA ARG A 470 -17.64 -5.27 -8.63
C ARG A 470 -18.02 -4.14 -9.58
N ILE A 471 -18.47 -3.00 -9.05
CA ILE A 471 -18.77 -1.81 -9.85
C ILE A 471 -17.47 -1.26 -10.47
N ASN A 472 -16.41 -1.14 -9.66
CA ASN A 472 -15.09 -0.72 -10.14
C ASN A 472 -14.51 -1.69 -11.18
N ASP A 473 -14.49 -2.99 -10.88
CA ASP A 473 -13.90 -4.02 -11.74
C ASP A 473 -14.66 -4.12 -13.09
N ALA A 474 -15.98 -3.92 -13.10
CA ALA A 474 -16.79 -4.05 -14.31
C ALA A 474 -16.88 -2.77 -15.14
N ARG A 475 -16.79 -1.57 -14.53
CA ARG A 475 -17.13 -0.29 -15.18
C ARG A 475 -16.07 0.80 -15.06
N GLY A 476 -14.98 0.53 -14.36
CA GLY A 476 -13.86 1.45 -14.15
C GLY A 476 -14.09 2.43 -12.99
N HIS A 477 -12.99 3.00 -12.52
CA HIS A 477 -12.97 3.86 -11.34
C HIS A 477 -13.79 5.15 -11.49
N ASP A 478 -13.88 5.74 -12.68
CA ASP A 478 -14.70 6.95 -12.91
C ASP A 478 -16.18 6.76 -12.55
N VAL A 479 -16.72 5.56 -12.79
CA VAL A 479 -18.11 5.23 -12.44
C VAL A 479 -18.22 4.98 -10.94
N GLY A 480 -17.25 4.29 -10.34
CA GLY A 480 -17.17 4.10 -8.90
C GLY A 480 -17.12 5.42 -8.15
N ASP A 481 -16.31 6.36 -8.61
CA ASP A 481 -16.19 7.71 -8.04
C ASP A 481 -17.52 8.47 -8.10
N ALA A 482 -18.22 8.41 -9.24
CA ALA A 482 -19.55 9.00 -9.36
C ALA A 482 -20.59 8.34 -8.44
N VAL A 483 -20.50 7.02 -8.21
CA VAL A 483 -21.34 6.32 -7.21
C VAL A 483 -21.03 6.84 -5.81
N LEU A 484 -19.76 6.97 -5.43
CA LEU A 484 -19.35 7.48 -4.12
C LEU A 484 -19.82 8.90 -3.88
N CYS A 485 -19.71 9.80 -4.87
CA CYS A 485 -20.25 11.16 -4.77
C CYS A 485 -21.79 11.15 -4.61
N SER A 486 -22.50 10.29 -5.34
CA SER A 486 -23.96 10.19 -5.22
C SER A 486 -24.39 9.61 -3.86
N VAL A 487 -23.64 8.65 -3.32
CA VAL A 487 -23.86 8.11 -1.97
C VAL A 487 -23.63 9.20 -0.94
N ALA A 488 -22.51 9.92 -1.02
CA ALA A 488 -22.20 11.02 -0.10
C ALA A 488 -23.33 12.05 -0.02
N GLN A 489 -23.83 12.52 -1.18
CA GLN A 489 -24.94 13.46 -1.23
C GLN A 489 -26.21 12.86 -0.61
N ARG A 490 -26.52 11.60 -0.93
CA ARG A 490 -27.71 10.92 -0.42
C ARG A 490 -27.67 10.78 1.11
N LEU A 491 -26.50 10.46 1.67
CA LEU A 491 -26.32 10.38 3.11
C LEU A 491 -26.51 11.76 3.76
N GLN A 492 -25.94 12.83 3.19
CA GLN A 492 -26.11 14.20 3.68
C GLN A 492 -27.58 14.66 3.67
N ASP A 493 -28.34 14.29 2.64
CA ASP A 493 -29.76 14.67 2.51
C ASP A 493 -30.66 14.02 3.57
N ILE A 494 -30.23 12.88 4.14
CA ILE A 494 -31.00 12.10 5.14
C ILE A 494 -30.67 12.55 6.56
N THR A 495 -29.44 13.01 6.79
CA THR A 495 -28.95 13.42 8.10
C THR A 495 -29.30 14.87 8.43
N HIS A 496 -29.39 15.20 9.72
CA HIS A 496 -29.60 16.58 10.16
C HIS A 496 -28.32 17.42 10.04
N SER A 497 -28.44 18.74 10.10
CA SER A 497 -27.29 19.66 10.00
C SER A 497 -26.29 19.54 11.16
N GLU A 498 -26.73 19.00 12.29
CA GLU A 498 -25.92 18.75 13.48
C GLU A 498 -25.16 17.40 13.39
N ASP A 499 -25.68 16.47 12.60
CA ASP A 499 -25.04 15.18 12.35
C ASP A 499 -23.80 15.35 11.45
N THR A 500 -22.87 14.40 11.57
CA THR A 500 -21.67 14.37 10.73
C THR A 500 -21.69 13.16 9.83
N VAL A 501 -21.71 13.38 8.51
CA VAL A 501 -21.39 12.35 7.52
C VAL A 501 -19.91 12.47 7.16
N ALA A 502 -19.17 11.37 7.23
CA ALA A 502 -17.74 11.31 6.93
C ALA A 502 -17.44 10.15 5.98
N ARG A 503 -16.37 10.29 5.21
CA ARG A 503 -15.78 9.18 4.44
C ARG A 503 -14.40 8.88 4.99
N ILE A 504 -14.17 7.64 5.43
CA ILE A 504 -12.92 7.26 6.10
C ILE A 504 -11.91 6.65 5.13
N GLY A 505 -12.37 6.09 4.02
CA GLY A 505 -11.55 5.52 2.95
C GLY A 505 -12.37 4.56 2.07
N GLY A 506 -11.91 4.30 0.84
CA GLY A 506 -12.55 3.32 -0.05
C GLY A 506 -14.06 3.54 -0.22
N ASP A 507 -14.83 2.50 0.10
CA ASP A 507 -16.29 2.39 0.12
C ASP A 507 -16.92 2.57 1.51
N GLU A 508 -16.15 3.04 2.48
CA GLU A 508 -16.58 3.16 3.88
C GLU A 508 -16.99 4.60 4.24
N PHE A 509 -18.20 4.73 4.79
CA PHE A 509 -18.79 5.95 5.29
C PHE A 509 -19.12 5.81 6.77
N VAL A 510 -19.08 6.92 7.51
CA VAL A 510 -19.47 6.96 8.92
C VAL A 510 -20.43 8.11 9.13
N ILE A 511 -21.52 7.86 9.86
CA ILE A 511 -22.43 8.89 10.33
C ILE A 511 -22.34 8.96 11.86
N LEU A 512 -22.00 10.13 12.38
CA LEU A 512 -22.06 10.44 13.80
C LEU A 512 -23.33 11.26 14.05
N LEU A 513 -24.21 10.69 14.87
CA LEU A 513 -25.42 11.34 15.37
C LEU A 513 -25.09 12.02 16.70
N ASP A 514 -25.26 13.34 16.74
CA ASP A 514 -24.82 14.17 17.87
C ASP A 514 -25.77 14.04 19.09
N ASP A 515 -27.07 13.85 18.83
CA ASP A 515 -28.10 13.66 19.84
C ASP A 515 -29.12 12.60 19.41
N VAL A 516 -29.13 11.47 20.14
CA VAL A 516 -30.11 10.39 19.95
C VAL A 516 -31.06 10.22 21.13
N GLY A 517 -31.00 11.10 22.14
CA GLY A 517 -31.86 11.06 23.33
C GLY A 517 -31.10 10.83 24.64
N ARG A 518 -31.83 10.62 25.73
CA ARG A 518 -31.27 10.68 27.11
C ARG A 518 -31.05 9.34 27.80
N THR A 519 -31.66 8.28 27.27
CA THR A 519 -31.56 6.92 27.81
C THR A 519 -31.02 6.01 26.72
N GLU A 520 -30.30 4.96 27.11
CA GLU A 520 -29.74 4.00 26.15
C GLU A 520 -30.82 3.35 25.27
N GLU A 521 -31.99 3.05 25.84
CA GLU A 521 -33.12 2.48 25.11
C GLU A 521 -33.66 3.44 24.03
N GLU A 522 -33.84 4.72 24.38
CA GLU A 522 -34.32 5.72 23.41
C GLU A 522 -33.25 6.04 22.37
N GLY A 523 -31.99 6.14 22.80
CA GLY A 523 -30.82 6.31 21.93
C GLY A 523 -30.69 5.18 20.91
N ALA A 524 -30.78 3.93 21.37
CA ALA A 524 -30.69 2.75 20.51
C ALA A 524 -31.83 2.73 19.48
N ARG A 525 -33.06 3.01 19.94
CA ARG A 525 -34.25 3.07 19.08
C ARG A 525 -34.09 4.14 17.99
N GLN A 526 -33.63 5.33 18.36
CA GLN A 526 -33.46 6.44 17.43
C GLN A 526 -32.31 6.19 16.45
N ALA A 527 -31.17 5.67 16.93
CA ALA A 527 -30.04 5.30 16.09
C ALA A 527 -30.40 4.22 15.07
N MET A 528 -31.14 3.19 15.49
CA MET A 528 -31.64 2.13 14.60
C MET A 528 -32.62 2.65 13.55
N LEU A 529 -33.53 3.57 13.93
CA LEU A 529 -34.43 4.20 12.97
C LEU A 529 -33.68 5.00 11.91
N THR A 530 -32.65 5.75 12.29
CA THR A 530 -31.81 6.48 11.35
C THR A 530 -31.00 5.53 10.47
N ALA A 531 -30.43 4.47 11.04
CA ALA A 531 -29.69 3.46 10.28
C ALA A 531 -30.56 2.75 9.24
N GLU A 532 -31.81 2.41 9.56
CA GLU A 532 -32.74 1.82 8.59
C GLU A 532 -33.15 2.81 7.48
N LYS A 533 -33.32 4.10 7.81
CA LYS A 533 -33.54 5.13 6.78
C LYS A 533 -32.35 5.22 5.82
N VAL A 534 -31.14 5.19 6.35
CA VAL A 534 -29.90 5.20 5.54
C VAL A 534 -29.84 3.96 4.66
N ARG A 535 -30.06 2.77 5.22
CA ARG A 535 -30.06 1.51 4.47
C ARG A 535 -31.08 1.53 3.32
N ALA A 536 -32.33 1.90 3.60
CA ALA A 536 -33.39 1.98 2.61
C ALA A 536 -33.11 3.01 1.50
N ALA A 537 -32.39 4.08 1.82
CA ALA A 537 -31.96 5.05 0.84
C ALA A 537 -30.81 4.54 -0.05
N LEU A 538 -29.85 3.82 0.52
CA LEU A 538 -28.77 3.17 -0.26
C LEU A 538 -29.32 2.14 -1.25
N GLU A 539 -30.38 1.42 -0.86
CA GLU A 539 -31.08 0.45 -1.72
C GLU A 539 -31.74 1.06 -2.97
N GLN A 540 -31.96 2.39 -3.01
CA GLN A 540 -32.50 3.06 -4.19
C GLN A 540 -31.47 3.10 -5.33
N PRO A 541 -31.88 2.88 -6.61
CA PRO A 541 -30.98 2.99 -7.75
C PRO A 541 -30.26 4.35 -7.83
N ILE A 542 -28.97 4.31 -8.20
CA ILE A 542 -28.14 5.48 -8.48
C ILE A 542 -28.00 5.59 -10.00
N VAL A 543 -28.50 6.68 -10.58
CA VAL A 543 -28.50 6.90 -12.03
C VAL A 543 -27.23 7.64 -12.46
N ILE A 544 -26.32 6.95 -13.14
CA ILE A 544 -25.09 7.56 -13.70
C ILE A 544 -25.07 7.31 -15.20
N LYS A 545 -24.93 8.38 -16.00
CA LYS A 545 -24.91 8.32 -17.48
C LYS A 545 -26.10 7.50 -18.07
N ARG A 546 -27.29 7.59 -17.45
CA ARG A 546 -28.53 6.87 -17.81
C ARG A 546 -28.49 5.34 -17.59
N GLN A 547 -27.61 4.86 -16.71
CA GLN A 547 -27.61 3.48 -16.22
C GLN A 547 -27.86 3.47 -14.72
N ASP A 548 -28.56 2.44 -14.26
CA ASP A 548 -28.93 2.25 -12.87
C ASP A 548 -27.91 1.36 -12.17
N TYR A 549 -27.38 1.86 -11.06
CA TYR A 549 -26.47 1.13 -10.18
C TYR A 549 -27.13 0.91 -8.82
N LEU A 550 -26.98 -0.29 -8.28
CA LEU A 550 -27.42 -0.62 -6.93
C LEU A 550 -26.18 -0.72 -6.04
N ALA A 551 -26.14 0.09 -5.00
CA ALA A 551 -25.13 0.06 -3.96
C ALA A 551 -25.87 -0.14 -2.63
N GLY A 552 -26.10 -1.41 -2.26
CA GLY A 552 -26.60 -1.75 -0.92
C GLY A 552 -25.60 -1.31 0.15
N GLY A 553 -26.06 -1.20 1.40
CA GLY A 553 -25.19 -0.82 2.51
C GLY A 553 -25.30 -1.79 3.67
N SER A 554 -24.17 -2.33 4.11
CA SER A 554 -24.06 -2.99 5.40
C SER A 554 -23.74 -1.96 6.47
N ILE A 555 -24.58 -1.87 7.50
CA ILE A 555 -24.50 -0.82 8.52
C ILE A 555 -24.33 -1.43 9.90
N GLY A 556 -23.33 -0.96 10.63
CA GLY A 556 -23.10 -1.24 12.05
C GLY A 556 -23.42 -0.04 12.90
N VAL A 557 -24.04 -0.23 14.06
CA VAL A 557 -24.48 0.86 14.95
C VAL A 557 -23.91 0.64 16.34
N THR A 558 -23.35 1.68 16.96
CA THR A 558 -23.03 1.68 18.39
C THR A 558 -23.49 2.99 19.04
N LEU A 559 -23.73 2.97 20.35
CA LEU A 559 -24.03 4.17 21.13
C LEU A 559 -22.77 4.73 21.79
N LEU A 560 -22.73 6.05 21.89
CA LEU A 560 -21.73 6.78 22.67
C LEU A 560 -22.34 7.05 24.04
N THR A 561 -21.91 6.30 25.06
CA THR A 561 -22.43 6.38 26.42
C THR A 561 -21.39 6.94 27.40
N PRO A 562 -21.81 7.48 28.56
CA PRO A 562 -20.91 7.87 29.64
C PRO A 562 -20.20 6.62 30.18
N GLY A 563 -18.99 6.34 29.69
CA GLY A 563 -18.27 5.08 29.93
C GLY A 563 -17.61 4.47 28.68
N SER A 564 -17.93 4.97 27.48
CA SER A 564 -17.18 4.67 26.26
C SER A 564 -15.72 5.11 26.43
N LYS A 565 -14.78 4.16 26.31
CA LYS A 565 -13.39 4.35 26.79
C LYS A 565 -12.51 5.18 25.86
N SER A 566 -12.79 5.18 24.55
CA SER A 566 -12.03 5.92 23.54
C SER A 566 -12.74 6.01 22.20
N THR A 567 -12.34 6.97 21.36
CA THR A 567 -12.76 7.06 19.94
C THR A 567 -12.42 5.82 19.13
N ALA A 568 -11.30 5.16 19.45
CA ALA A 568 -10.88 3.93 18.80
C ALA A 568 -11.82 2.77 19.14
N ASP A 569 -12.31 2.69 20.37
CA ASP A 569 -13.27 1.67 20.80
C ASP A 569 -14.62 1.85 20.09
N VAL A 570 -15.17 3.06 20.08
CA VAL A 570 -16.46 3.35 19.43
C VAL A 570 -16.43 3.01 17.93
N LEU A 571 -15.35 3.39 17.22
CA LEU A 571 -15.20 3.02 15.81
C LEU A 571 -15.08 1.50 15.62
N ARG A 572 -14.34 0.81 16.50
CA ARG A 572 -14.15 -0.64 16.45
C ARG A 572 -15.44 -1.41 16.72
N GLU A 573 -16.26 -0.94 17.67
CA GLU A 573 -17.57 -1.52 17.99
C GLU A 573 -18.53 -1.41 16.81
N ALA A 574 -18.62 -0.23 16.19
CA ALA A 574 -19.48 -0.01 15.03
C ALA A 574 -19.00 -0.80 13.80
N ASP A 575 -17.69 -0.87 13.56
CA ASP A 575 -17.10 -1.70 12.50
C ASP A 575 -17.43 -3.20 12.70
N THR A 576 -17.32 -3.69 13.93
CA THR A 576 -17.66 -5.08 14.28
C THR A 576 -19.13 -5.39 14.03
N ALA A 577 -20.03 -4.46 14.38
CA ALA A 577 -21.44 -4.59 14.08
C ALA A 577 -21.70 -4.56 12.56
N MET A 578 -21.02 -3.69 11.82
CA MET A 578 -21.13 -3.60 10.35
C MET A 578 -20.70 -4.91 9.68
N TYR A 579 -19.61 -5.50 10.17
CA TYR A 579 -19.14 -6.79 9.70
C TYR A 579 -20.17 -7.90 9.93
N ARG A 580 -20.83 -7.93 11.11
CA ARG A 580 -21.96 -8.86 11.35
C ARG A 580 -23.13 -8.65 10.39
N SER A 581 -23.43 -7.40 10.03
CA SER A 581 -24.41 -7.08 9.00
C SER A 581 -24.03 -7.71 7.65
N LYS A 582 -22.75 -7.69 7.28
CA LYS A 582 -22.27 -8.36 6.05
C LYS A 582 -22.47 -9.88 6.11
N GLU A 583 -22.05 -10.52 7.21
CA GLU A 583 -22.13 -11.98 7.35
C GLU A 583 -23.58 -12.48 7.38
N SER A 584 -24.48 -11.74 8.02
CA SER A 584 -25.88 -12.17 8.14
C SER A 584 -26.66 -12.07 6.82
N GLY A 585 -26.04 -11.59 5.73
CA GLY A 585 -26.63 -11.54 4.39
C GLY A 585 -26.60 -10.18 3.71
N ARG A 586 -25.75 -9.24 4.19
CA ARG A 586 -25.56 -7.89 3.64
C ARG A 586 -26.84 -7.04 3.64
N ASN A 587 -26.75 -5.79 3.17
CA ASN A 587 -27.86 -4.83 3.03
C ASN A 587 -28.80 -4.82 4.27
N ARG A 588 -28.22 -4.62 5.45
CA ARG A 588 -28.93 -4.65 6.74
C ARG A 588 -28.24 -3.80 7.80
N VAL A 589 -28.95 -3.55 8.88
CA VAL A 589 -28.41 -2.89 10.07
C VAL A 589 -28.14 -3.93 11.15
N ALA A 590 -27.00 -3.84 11.82
CA ALA A 590 -26.69 -4.58 13.02
C ALA A 590 -26.26 -3.61 14.12
N PHE A 591 -26.79 -3.81 15.33
CA PHE A 591 -26.43 -3.02 16.50
C PHE A 591 -25.36 -3.75 17.29
N TYR A 592 -24.35 -3.04 17.77
CA TYR A 592 -23.26 -3.64 18.52
C TYR A 592 -23.74 -4.24 19.85
N GLU A 593 -23.44 -5.52 20.04
CA GLU A 593 -23.58 -6.21 21.32
C GLU A 593 -22.19 -6.70 21.78
N ALA A 594 -21.94 -6.75 23.10
CA ALA A 594 -20.63 -7.18 23.60
C ALA A 594 -20.26 -8.63 23.22
N SER A 595 -21.26 -9.48 22.92
CA SER A 595 -21.11 -10.83 22.35
C SER A 595 -20.51 -10.81 20.93
N MET A 596 -20.54 -9.68 20.23
CA MET A 596 -20.08 -9.54 18.85
C MET A 596 -18.59 -9.70 18.65
N HIS A 597 -17.79 -9.17 19.58
CA HIS A 597 -16.34 -9.37 19.53
C HIS A 597 -15.93 -10.81 19.73
N THR A 598 -16.55 -11.50 20.69
CA THR A 598 -16.23 -12.89 21.00
C THR A 598 -16.46 -13.79 19.79
N GLU A 599 -17.52 -13.56 19.01
CA GLU A 599 -17.84 -14.38 17.84
C GLU A 599 -16.84 -14.19 16.67
N VAL A 600 -16.33 -12.96 16.46
CA VAL A 600 -15.30 -12.70 15.44
C VAL A 600 -13.95 -13.33 15.85
N ASP A 601 -13.55 -13.16 17.09
CA ASP A 601 -12.33 -13.80 17.63
C ASP A 601 -12.45 -15.33 17.60
N ASP A 602 -13.62 -15.86 17.98
CA ASP A 602 -13.91 -17.30 17.90
C ASP A 602 -13.86 -17.81 16.47
N ARG A 603 -14.36 -17.05 15.49
CA ARG A 603 -14.33 -17.43 14.06
C ARG A 603 -12.89 -17.51 13.53
N LEU A 604 -12.06 -16.53 13.85
CA LEU A 604 -10.64 -16.52 13.46
C LEU A 604 -9.86 -17.66 14.12
N ALA A 605 -10.14 -17.94 15.40
CA ALA A 605 -9.58 -19.09 16.09
C ALA A 605 -10.03 -20.40 15.41
N LEU A 606 -11.31 -20.51 15.07
CA LEU A 606 -11.87 -21.70 14.45
C LEU A 606 -11.31 -21.95 13.04
N GLU A 607 -11.06 -20.90 12.25
CA GLU A 607 -10.35 -21.00 10.96
C GLU A 607 -8.94 -21.57 11.14
N HIS A 608 -8.18 -21.01 12.09
CA HIS A 608 -6.82 -21.45 12.39
C HIS A 608 -6.80 -22.92 12.82
N ASP A 609 -7.67 -23.27 13.78
CA ASP A 609 -7.77 -24.62 14.34
C ASP A 609 -8.20 -25.64 13.27
N LEU A 610 -9.15 -25.29 12.40
CA LEU A 610 -9.60 -26.17 11.31
C LEU A 610 -8.45 -26.49 10.34
N THR A 611 -7.64 -25.47 10.02
CA THR A 611 -6.48 -25.64 9.13
C THR A 611 -5.46 -26.61 9.71
N GLN A 612 -5.27 -26.59 11.04
CA GLN A 612 -4.40 -27.53 11.76
C GLN A 612 -5.02 -28.92 11.92
N ALA A 613 -6.34 -29.02 12.02
CA ALA A 613 -7.04 -30.28 12.22
C ALA A 613 -6.94 -31.22 10.99
N ILE A 614 -6.82 -30.68 9.78
CA ILE A 614 -6.72 -31.46 8.53
C ILE A 614 -5.53 -32.41 8.55
N GLY A 615 -5.80 -33.72 8.50
CA GLY A 615 -4.79 -34.77 8.53
C GLY A 615 -4.39 -35.23 9.94
N THR A 616 -5.02 -34.68 10.98
CA THR A 616 -4.85 -35.12 12.37
C THR A 616 -6.02 -36.01 12.81
N PRO A 617 -5.93 -36.72 13.96
CA PRO A 617 -7.04 -37.48 14.52
C PRO A 617 -8.25 -36.64 14.98
N GLN A 618 -8.19 -35.32 14.87
CA GLN A 618 -9.30 -34.43 15.25
C GLN A 618 -10.45 -34.48 14.23
N LEU A 619 -10.14 -34.72 12.96
CA LEU A 619 -11.15 -34.90 11.91
C LEU A 619 -11.38 -36.39 11.68
N GLU A 620 -12.64 -36.79 11.73
CA GLU A 620 -13.06 -38.16 11.47
C GLU A 620 -14.21 -38.20 10.47
N MET A 621 -14.37 -39.36 9.84
CA MET A 621 -15.48 -39.64 8.95
C MET A 621 -16.47 -40.56 9.65
N GLN A 622 -17.72 -40.12 9.72
CA GLN A 622 -18.85 -40.93 10.13
C GLN A 622 -19.68 -41.32 8.92
N ILE A 623 -20.35 -42.46 8.99
CA ILE A 623 -21.16 -43.02 7.93
C ILE A 623 -22.60 -43.15 8.40
N GLN A 624 -23.54 -42.74 7.56
CA GLN A 624 -24.97 -42.89 7.80
C GLN A 624 -25.61 -43.68 6.66
N ALA A 625 -26.34 -44.75 6.97
CA ALA A 625 -26.97 -45.56 5.94
C ALA A 625 -28.25 -44.98 5.37
N GLN A 626 -28.47 -45.33 4.12
CA GLN A 626 -29.70 -45.16 3.36
C GLN A 626 -30.42 -46.50 3.26
N TRP A 627 -31.72 -46.51 3.54
CA TRP A 627 -32.55 -47.70 3.67
C TRP A 627 -33.66 -47.69 2.64
N ASN A 628 -33.94 -48.82 2.01
CA ASN A 628 -35.11 -48.96 1.16
C ASN A 628 -36.37 -49.37 1.96
N SER A 629 -37.50 -49.47 1.26
CA SER A 629 -38.78 -49.91 1.82
C SER A 629 -38.76 -51.30 2.48
N ALA A 630 -37.81 -52.18 2.10
CA ALA A 630 -37.61 -53.50 2.70
C ALA A 630 -36.69 -53.47 3.93
N ARG A 631 -36.33 -52.27 4.44
CA ARG A 631 -35.35 -52.05 5.51
C ARG A 631 -34.00 -52.72 5.24
N ARG A 632 -33.53 -52.64 4.00
CA ARG A 632 -32.18 -53.04 3.61
C ARG A 632 -31.36 -51.81 3.29
N VAL A 633 -30.08 -51.85 3.65
CA VAL A 633 -29.11 -50.83 3.27
C VAL A 633 -28.94 -50.85 1.75
N VAL A 634 -29.06 -49.69 1.12
CA VAL A 634 -28.91 -49.50 -0.33
C VAL A 634 -27.80 -48.54 -0.72
N GLY A 635 -27.30 -47.78 0.25
CA GLY A 635 -26.23 -46.80 0.11
C GLY A 635 -25.88 -46.22 1.47
N ALA A 636 -24.92 -45.31 1.50
CA ALA A 636 -24.57 -44.57 2.69
C ALA A 636 -23.97 -43.21 2.34
N GLU A 637 -24.04 -42.27 3.27
CA GLU A 637 -23.39 -40.97 3.17
C GLU A 637 -22.23 -40.89 4.16
N LEU A 638 -21.12 -40.31 3.71
CA LEU A 638 -19.95 -40.05 4.53
C LEU A 638 -19.95 -38.58 4.99
N LEU A 639 -19.96 -38.40 6.29
CA LEU A 639 -20.14 -37.14 6.97
C LEU A 639 -18.88 -36.79 7.78
N ILE A 640 -18.34 -35.59 7.55
CA ILE A 640 -17.18 -35.10 8.30
C ILE A 640 -17.62 -34.75 9.72
N ARG A 641 -16.80 -35.08 10.71
CA ARG A 641 -16.93 -34.63 12.09
C ARG A 641 -15.61 -34.06 12.58
N TRP A 642 -15.70 -33.00 13.36
CA TRP A 642 -14.55 -32.36 13.97
C TRP A 642 -14.64 -32.44 15.49
N ASN A 643 -13.74 -33.20 16.09
CA ASN A 643 -13.56 -33.32 17.52
C ASN A 643 -12.36 -32.46 17.94
N HIS A 644 -12.63 -31.23 18.36
CA HIS A 644 -11.61 -30.30 18.82
C HIS A 644 -11.12 -30.66 20.23
N PRO A 645 -9.80 -30.63 20.51
CA PRO A 645 -9.25 -31.02 21.81
C PRO A 645 -9.81 -30.24 23.01
N GLU A 646 -10.09 -28.96 22.81
CA GLU A 646 -10.57 -28.07 23.89
C GLU A 646 -12.07 -27.79 23.81
N ARG A 647 -12.62 -27.71 22.59
CA ARG A 647 -14.02 -27.29 22.34
C ARG A 647 -14.98 -28.49 22.22
N GLY A 648 -14.46 -29.72 22.17
CA GLY A 648 -15.26 -30.92 21.97
C GLY A 648 -15.75 -31.05 20.52
N ALA A 649 -16.90 -31.68 20.33
CA ALA A 649 -17.47 -31.89 19.00
C ALA A 649 -18.01 -30.58 18.41
N ILE A 650 -17.47 -30.16 17.27
CA ILE A 650 -17.86 -28.96 16.53
C ILE A 650 -18.74 -29.36 15.36
N SER A 651 -19.91 -28.72 15.24
CA SER A 651 -20.88 -28.99 14.17
C SER A 651 -20.31 -28.61 12.79
N PRO A 652 -20.52 -29.41 11.73
CA PRO A 652 -20.24 -29.03 10.35
C PRO A 652 -20.82 -27.68 9.95
N GLU A 653 -22.02 -27.34 10.42
CA GLU A 653 -22.65 -26.04 10.18
C GLU A 653 -21.83 -24.85 10.68
N ALA A 654 -21.00 -25.06 11.72
CA ALA A 654 -20.16 -24.00 12.27
C ALA A 654 -18.85 -23.80 11.49
N PHE A 655 -18.24 -24.88 10.99
CA PHE A 655 -16.90 -24.80 10.40
C PHE A 655 -16.86 -24.91 8.86
N ILE A 656 -17.86 -25.52 8.22
CA ILE A 656 -17.91 -25.62 6.75
C ILE A 656 -18.05 -24.24 6.10
N PRO A 657 -18.93 -23.31 6.56
CA PRO A 657 -19.01 -21.97 5.99
C PRO A 657 -17.69 -21.21 6.08
N ILE A 658 -17.00 -21.31 7.24
CA ILE A 658 -15.68 -20.71 7.45
C ILE A 658 -14.67 -21.30 6.46
N ALA A 659 -14.67 -22.63 6.30
CA ALA A 659 -13.78 -23.30 5.36
C ALA A 659 -14.03 -22.83 3.92
N GLU A 660 -15.29 -22.63 3.55
CA GLU A 660 -15.67 -22.16 2.24
C GLU A 660 -15.17 -20.77 1.97
N GLU A 661 -15.35 -19.81 2.88
CA GLU A 661 -14.93 -18.42 2.68
C GLU A 661 -13.40 -18.26 2.62
N THR A 662 -12.69 -18.98 3.49
CA THR A 662 -11.23 -18.89 3.67
C THR A 662 -10.46 -19.73 2.65
N GLY A 663 -11.14 -20.63 1.94
CA GLY A 663 -10.54 -21.54 0.96
C GLY A 663 -9.96 -22.81 1.57
N VAL A 664 -10.01 -22.96 2.91
CA VAL A 664 -9.64 -24.20 3.62
C VAL A 664 -10.49 -25.39 3.14
N ILE A 665 -11.72 -25.15 2.64
CA ILE A 665 -12.62 -26.16 2.08
C ILE A 665 -11.97 -26.99 0.97
N LEU A 666 -11.02 -26.44 0.23
CA LEU A 666 -10.34 -27.14 -0.86
C LEU A 666 -9.45 -28.26 -0.30
N ARG A 667 -8.68 -27.95 0.75
CA ARG A 667 -7.84 -28.93 1.45
C ARG A 667 -8.67 -29.94 2.22
N LEU A 668 -9.74 -29.48 2.86
CA LEU A 668 -10.68 -30.34 3.59
C LEU A 668 -11.38 -31.32 2.64
N GLY A 669 -11.84 -30.84 1.49
CA GLY A 669 -12.50 -31.63 0.45
C GLY A 669 -11.57 -32.67 -0.18
N ASP A 670 -10.30 -32.33 -0.41
CA ASP A 670 -9.27 -33.28 -0.86
C ASP A 670 -9.08 -34.41 0.16
N TRP A 671 -8.95 -34.05 1.44
CA TRP A 671 -8.84 -35.03 2.53
C TRP A 671 -10.10 -35.91 2.59
N ALA A 672 -11.28 -35.31 2.46
CA ALA A 672 -12.55 -36.01 2.51
C ALA A 672 -12.70 -37.04 1.39
N LEU A 673 -12.36 -36.65 0.17
CA LEU A 673 -12.36 -37.53 -1.01
C LEU A 673 -11.38 -38.70 -0.85
N GLN A 674 -10.19 -38.45 -0.30
CA GLN A 674 -9.23 -39.53 0.00
C GLN A 674 -9.79 -40.52 1.03
N GLN A 675 -10.46 -40.04 2.08
CA GLN A 675 -11.09 -40.94 3.06
C GLN A 675 -12.23 -41.74 2.43
N ALA A 676 -13.09 -41.09 1.63
CA ALA A 676 -14.18 -41.76 0.92
C ALA A 676 -13.69 -42.89 0.03
N CYS A 677 -12.63 -42.64 -0.74
CA CYS A 677 -12.03 -43.66 -1.59
C CYS A 677 -11.42 -44.82 -0.77
N LYS A 678 -10.81 -44.55 0.38
CA LYS A 678 -10.34 -45.60 1.31
C LYS A 678 -11.50 -46.44 1.85
N VAL A 679 -12.59 -45.81 2.26
CA VAL A 679 -13.79 -46.49 2.77
C VAL A 679 -14.41 -47.36 1.66
N LEU A 680 -14.53 -46.85 0.45
CA LEU A 680 -15.03 -47.60 -0.71
C LEU A 680 -14.16 -48.83 -1.05
N ALA A 681 -12.82 -48.70 -0.96
CA ALA A 681 -11.92 -49.82 -1.14
C ALA A 681 -12.09 -50.89 -0.05
N GLN A 682 -12.28 -50.49 1.22
CA GLN A 682 -12.57 -51.40 2.33
C GLN A 682 -13.90 -52.14 2.15
N LEU A 683 -14.96 -51.40 1.77
CA LEU A 683 -16.28 -51.96 1.49
C LEU A 683 -16.24 -53.00 0.36
N LYS A 684 -15.48 -52.72 -0.69
CA LYS A 684 -15.26 -53.67 -1.79
C LYS A 684 -14.57 -54.95 -1.31
N LEU A 685 -13.54 -54.84 -0.46
CA LEU A 685 -12.85 -56.01 0.11
C LEU A 685 -13.73 -56.81 1.06
N ALA A 686 -14.64 -56.15 1.79
CA ALA A 686 -15.63 -56.79 2.66
C ALA A 686 -16.78 -57.46 1.90
N GLY A 687 -16.81 -57.39 0.56
CA GLY A 687 -17.89 -57.96 -0.26
C GLY A 687 -19.19 -57.17 -0.21
N GLN A 688 -19.14 -55.91 0.23
CA GLN A 688 -20.29 -55.03 0.44
C GLN A 688 -20.14 -53.74 -0.36
N PRO A 689 -20.20 -53.78 -1.71
CA PRO A 689 -19.93 -52.63 -2.56
C PRO A 689 -21.13 -51.66 -2.59
N TYR A 690 -21.53 -51.14 -1.44
CA TYR A 690 -22.57 -50.12 -1.35
C TYR A 690 -22.08 -48.80 -1.97
N PRO A 691 -22.95 -48.06 -2.66
CA PRO A 691 -22.67 -46.68 -3.04
C PRO A 691 -22.39 -45.83 -1.79
N LEU A 692 -21.40 -44.94 -1.90
CA LEU A 692 -21.02 -43.99 -0.85
C LEU A 692 -21.09 -42.58 -1.41
N SER A 693 -21.94 -41.77 -0.79
CA SER A 693 -22.07 -40.35 -1.05
C SER A 693 -21.07 -39.52 -0.26
N ILE A 694 -20.54 -38.47 -0.88
CA ILE A 694 -19.82 -37.40 -0.22
C ILE A 694 -20.26 -36.03 -0.72
N ASN A 695 -20.29 -35.08 0.21
CA ASN A 695 -20.54 -33.67 -0.07
C ASN A 695 -19.36 -33.00 -0.78
N VAL A 696 -19.65 -32.25 -1.84
CA VAL A 696 -18.66 -31.48 -2.61
C VAL A 696 -19.07 -30.01 -2.65
N SER A 697 -18.23 -29.14 -2.06
CA SER A 697 -18.51 -27.71 -2.04
C SER A 697 -18.50 -27.08 -3.45
N PRO A 698 -19.28 -26.01 -3.69
CA PRO A 698 -19.24 -25.27 -4.95
C PRO A 698 -17.86 -24.70 -5.31
N ARG A 699 -17.06 -24.31 -4.30
CA ARG A 699 -15.69 -23.83 -4.53
C ARG A 699 -14.77 -24.96 -5.00
N GLN A 700 -14.85 -26.14 -4.38
CA GLN A 700 -14.06 -27.31 -4.78
C GLN A 700 -14.44 -27.77 -6.19
N PHE A 701 -15.73 -27.87 -6.49
CA PHE A 701 -16.21 -28.34 -7.80
C PHE A 701 -15.75 -27.46 -8.97
N ARG A 702 -15.57 -26.15 -8.72
CA ARG A 702 -15.14 -25.17 -9.73
C ARG A 702 -13.63 -25.14 -9.98
N GLN A 703 -12.82 -25.81 -9.17
CA GLN A 703 -11.37 -25.85 -9.39
C GLN A 703 -11.05 -26.42 -10.78
N ALA A 704 -10.12 -25.78 -11.48
CA ALA A 704 -9.75 -26.17 -12.83
C ALA A 704 -9.15 -27.59 -12.89
N ASP A 705 -8.47 -28.00 -11.82
CA ASP A 705 -7.81 -29.29 -11.67
C ASP A 705 -8.64 -30.35 -10.91
N PHE A 706 -9.89 -30.05 -10.52
CA PHE A 706 -10.73 -30.95 -9.74
C PHE A 706 -10.88 -32.34 -10.37
N VAL A 707 -11.20 -32.41 -11.67
CA VAL A 707 -11.39 -33.70 -12.36
C VAL A 707 -10.10 -34.52 -12.42
N LYS A 708 -8.96 -33.85 -12.62
CA LYS A 708 -7.64 -34.47 -12.60
C LYS A 708 -7.35 -35.05 -11.22
N ARG A 709 -7.64 -34.29 -10.16
CA ARG A 709 -7.44 -34.69 -8.76
C ARG A 709 -8.27 -35.92 -8.38
N VAL A 710 -9.54 -35.94 -8.75
CA VAL A 710 -10.43 -37.09 -8.52
C VAL A 710 -9.90 -38.34 -9.22
N ARG A 711 -9.43 -38.20 -10.46
CA ARG A 711 -8.83 -39.30 -11.23
C ARG A 711 -7.59 -39.87 -10.54
N GLU A 712 -6.69 -39.02 -10.06
CA GLU A 712 -5.49 -39.43 -9.33
C GLU A 712 -5.84 -40.22 -8.06
N ILE A 713 -6.76 -39.69 -7.23
CA ILE A 713 -7.15 -40.34 -5.97
C ILE A 713 -7.85 -41.68 -6.20
N LEU A 714 -8.73 -41.78 -7.22
CA LEU A 714 -9.37 -43.05 -7.58
C LEU A 714 -8.35 -44.10 -8.07
N GLN A 715 -7.34 -43.68 -8.84
CA GLN A 715 -6.29 -44.56 -9.32
C GLN A 715 -5.39 -45.06 -8.18
N GLU A 716 -5.00 -44.16 -7.27
CA GLU A 716 -4.14 -44.50 -6.12
C GLU A 716 -4.84 -45.42 -5.11
N SER A 717 -6.13 -45.20 -4.86
CA SER A 717 -6.91 -45.97 -3.88
C SER A 717 -7.46 -47.29 -4.41
N GLY A 718 -7.63 -47.43 -5.73
CA GLY A 718 -8.32 -48.57 -6.33
C GLY A 718 -9.83 -48.64 -6.03
N ALA A 719 -10.41 -47.53 -5.55
CA ALA A 719 -11.82 -47.44 -5.22
C ALA A 719 -12.70 -47.66 -6.47
N PRO A 720 -13.82 -48.39 -6.35
CA PRO A 720 -14.77 -48.55 -7.45
C PRO A 720 -15.47 -47.22 -7.73
N ALA A 721 -15.02 -46.47 -8.75
CA ALA A 721 -15.58 -45.18 -9.13
C ALA A 721 -17.11 -45.19 -9.30
N GLY A 722 -17.65 -46.30 -9.83
CA GLY A 722 -19.09 -46.56 -9.96
C GLY A 722 -19.89 -46.58 -8.66
N GLN A 723 -19.24 -46.59 -7.50
CA GLN A 723 -19.88 -46.52 -6.18
C GLN A 723 -19.67 -45.17 -5.50
N LEU A 724 -18.90 -44.25 -6.07
CA LEU A 724 -18.72 -42.91 -5.53
C LEU A 724 -19.83 -41.99 -6.06
N ILE A 725 -20.58 -41.40 -5.14
CA ILE A 725 -21.60 -40.39 -5.44
C ILE A 725 -21.10 -39.05 -4.91
N PHE A 726 -21.06 -38.03 -5.77
CA PHE A 726 -20.86 -36.65 -5.36
C PHE A 726 -22.19 -35.96 -5.15
N GLU A 727 -22.40 -35.46 -3.95
CA GLU A 727 -23.53 -34.63 -3.57
C GLU A 727 -23.14 -33.18 -3.79
N VAL A 728 -23.93 -32.50 -4.61
CA VAL A 728 -23.73 -31.10 -4.98
C VAL A 728 -25.03 -30.34 -4.74
N THR A 729 -24.92 -29.17 -4.14
CA THR A 729 -26.08 -28.29 -3.95
C THR A 729 -26.51 -27.66 -5.28
N GLU A 730 -27.76 -27.20 -5.35
CA GLU A 730 -28.29 -26.49 -6.53
C GLU A 730 -27.43 -25.27 -6.93
N GLY A 731 -26.78 -24.62 -5.96
CA GLY A 731 -25.95 -23.43 -6.16
C GLY A 731 -24.73 -23.65 -7.05
N VAL A 732 -24.23 -24.88 -7.19
CA VAL A 732 -23.10 -25.23 -8.07
C VAL A 732 -23.40 -24.88 -9.55
N LEU A 733 -24.68 -24.82 -9.92
CA LEU A 733 -25.14 -24.69 -11.30
C LEU A 733 -25.40 -23.25 -11.76
N ILE A 734 -25.40 -22.27 -10.84
CA ILE A 734 -25.87 -20.89 -11.10
C ILE A 734 -24.83 -20.06 -11.87
N ASP A 735 -23.55 -20.17 -11.52
CA ASP A 735 -22.50 -19.26 -12.04
C ASP A 735 -21.88 -19.69 -13.38
N ASP A 736 -21.73 -21.00 -13.63
CA ASP A 736 -21.09 -21.57 -14.85
C ASP A 736 -21.72 -22.92 -15.24
N LEU A 737 -22.92 -22.86 -15.83
CA LEU A 737 -23.67 -24.07 -16.18
C LEU A 737 -22.92 -24.97 -17.18
N GLN A 738 -22.30 -24.40 -18.22
CA GLN A 738 -21.67 -25.21 -19.27
C GLN A 738 -20.36 -25.85 -18.78
N GLY A 739 -19.55 -25.12 -18.00
CA GLY A 739 -18.36 -25.69 -17.38
C GLY A 739 -18.72 -26.78 -16.35
N SER A 740 -19.79 -26.60 -15.58
CA SER A 740 -20.29 -27.64 -14.67
C SER A 740 -20.76 -28.90 -15.41
N ILE A 741 -21.55 -28.75 -16.48
CA ILE A 741 -21.95 -29.89 -17.34
C ILE A 741 -20.74 -30.66 -17.87
N ASN A 742 -19.72 -29.95 -18.38
CA ASN A 742 -18.52 -30.57 -18.92
C ASN A 742 -17.76 -31.37 -17.86
N ARG A 743 -17.54 -30.78 -16.67
CA ARG A 743 -16.88 -31.44 -15.54
C ARG A 743 -17.65 -32.67 -15.04
N MET A 744 -18.96 -32.54 -14.86
CA MET A 744 -19.81 -33.68 -14.46
C MET A 744 -19.75 -34.79 -15.51
N THR A 745 -19.82 -34.47 -16.79
CA THR A 745 -19.74 -35.46 -17.87
C THR A 745 -18.40 -36.20 -17.86
N GLU A 746 -17.29 -35.49 -17.65
CA GLU A 746 -15.96 -36.10 -17.56
C GLU A 746 -15.85 -37.05 -16.35
N LEU A 747 -16.33 -36.62 -15.19
CA LEU A 747 -16.37 -37.43 -13.96
C LEU A 747 -17.31 -38.64 -14.10
N SER A 748 -18.46 -38.49 -14.74
CA SER A 748 -19.37 -39.60 -15.05
C SER A 748 -18.76 -40.60 -16.02
N THR A 749 -17.90 -40.14 -16.94
CA THR A 749 -17.13 -41.04 -17.82
C THR A 749 -16.13 -41.88 -17.04
N LEU A 750 -15.60 -41.38 -15.91
CA LEU A 750 -14.79 -42.16 -14.97
C LEU A 750 -15.63 -43.15 -14.15
N GLY A 751 -16.96 -42.99 -14.14
CA GLY A 751 -17.91 -43.80 -13.39
C GLY A 751 -18.50 -43.12 -12.16
N VAL A 752 -18.07 -41.90 -11.82
CA VAL A 752 -18.60 -41.16 -10.67
C VAL A 752 -20.04 -40.75 -10.92
N ARG A 753 -20.90 -40.92 -9.92
CA ARG A 753 -22.32 -40.55 -9.97
C ARG A 753 -22.54 -39.22 -9.26
N PHE A 754 -23.66 -38.56 -9.59
CA PHE A 754 -24.02 -37.28 -8.99
C PHE A 754 -25.40 -37.34 -8.35
N SER A 755 -25.49 -36.79 -7.15
CA SER A 755 -26.73 -36.50 -6.45
C SER A 755 -26.87 -34.98 -6.32
N ILE A 756 -28.10 -34.47 -6.47
CA ILE A 756 -28.39 -33.09 -6.09
C ILE A 756 -28.88 -33.09 -4.65
N ASP A 757 -28.19 -32.31 -3.82
CA ASP A 757 -28.50 -32.12 -2.41
C ASP A 757 -29.39 -30.89 -2.17
N ASP A 758 -30.07 -30.85 -1.03
CA ASP A 758 -30.99 -29.79 -0.57
C ASP A 758 -32.06 -29.39 -1.61
N PHE A 759 -32.58 -30.36 -2.38
CA PHE A 759 -33.45 -30.04 -3.52
C PHE A 759 -34.77 -29.39 -3.08
N GLY A 760 -35.08 -28.22 -3.66
CA GLY A 760 -36.30 -27.46 -3.40
C GLY A 760 -36.12 -26.23 -2.51
N THR A 761 -34.95 -26.03 -1.91
CA THR A 761 -34.61 -24.81 -1.16
C THR A 761 -34.00 -23.72 -2.04
N GLY A 762 -33.61 -24.06 -3.28
CA GLY A 762 -32.95 -23.19 -4.24
C GLY A 762 -33.72 -22.92 -5.56
N TYR A 763 -33.05 -22.24 -6.50
CA TYR A 763 -33.59 -21.89 -7.83
C TYR A 763 -33.06 -22.84 -8.92
N CYS A 764 -33.45 -24.11 -8.93
CA CYS A 764 -33.19 -25.00 -10.06
C CYS A 764 -34.26 -24.92 -11.16
N SER A 765 -33.85 -24.54 -12.37
CA SER A 765 -34.71 -24.67 -13.56
C SER A 765 -34.80 -26.14 -13.99
N LEU A 766 -36.02 -26.64 -14.18
CA LEU A 766 -36.30 -27.95 -14.81
C LEU A 766 -35.57 -28.15 -16.14
N ALA A 767 -35.31 -27.06 -16.89
CA ALA A 767 -34.56 -27.11 -18.13
C ALA A 767 -33.09 -27.54 -17.93
N TYR A 768 -32.50 -27.24 -16.77
CA TYR A 768 -31.12 -27.57 -16.43
C TYR A 768 -30.99 -28.99 -15.91
N LEU A 769 -31.91 -29.41 -15.03
CA LEU A 769 -31.98 -30.79 -14.51
C LEU A 769 -31.93 -31.84 -15.63
N LYS A 770 -32.66 -31.60 -16.73
CA LYS A 770 -32.68 -32.50 -17.90
C LYS A 770 -31.31 -32.65 -18.61
N ARG A 771 -30.42 -31.67 -18.49
CA ARG A 771 -29.13 -31.65 -19.21
C ARG A 771 -27.98 -32.22 -18.39
N LEU A 772 -28.15 -32.42 -17.09
CA LEU A 772 -27.11 -32.84 -16.18
C LEU A 772 -27.07 -34.39 -16.09
N PRO A 773 -25.87 -35.01 -15.98
CA PRO A 773 -25.74 -36.46 -15.84
C PRO A 773 -26.02 -36.89 -14.39
N LEU A 774 -27.24 -36.64 -13.93
CA LEU A 774 -27.68 -36.93 -12.56
C LEU A 774 -28.08 -38.40 -12.42
N TYR A 775 -27.83 -38.94 -11.24
CA TYR A 775 -28.20 -40.30 -10.85
C TYR A 775 -29.25 -40.30 -9.74
N GLU A 776 -29.16 -39.33 -8.84
CA GLU A 776 -29.95 -39.27 -7.60
C GLU A 776 -30.34 -37.83 -7.26
N LEU A 777 -31.39 -37.68 -6.47
CA LEU A 777 -31.89 -36.43 -5.93
C LEU A 777 -32.23 -36.64 -4.45
N LYS A 778 -31.76 -35.75 -3.58
CA LYS A 778 -32.07 -35.79 -2.15
C LYS A 778 -33.13 -34.75 -1.80
N ILE A 779 -34.15 -35.16 -1.04
CA ILE A 779 -35.17 -34.27 -0.49
C ILE A 779 -34.67 -33.76 0.86
N ASP A 780 -34.55 -32.44 0.96
CA ASP A 780 -34.13 -31.73 2.17
C ASP A 780 -35.03 -32.05 3.37
N GLU A 781 -34.41 -32.14 4.56
CA GLU A 781 -35.10 -32.44 5.80
C GLU A 781 -36.21 -31.45 6.17
N CYS A 782 -36.13 -30.19 5.73
CA CYS A 782 -37.13 -29.16 6.03
C CYS A 782 -38.53 -29.54 5.51
N PHE A 783 -38.60 -30.21 4.35
CA PHE A 783 -39.88 -30.68 3.79
C PHE A 783 -40.34 -32.00 4.43
N ILE A 784 -39.42 -32.77 5.01
CA ILE A 784 -39.73 -34.05 5.66
C ILE A 784 -40.22 -33.85 7.09
N ARG A 785 -39.68 -32.86 7.80
CA ARG A 785 -39.91 -32.61 9.22
C ARG A 785 -41.39 -32.53 9.58
N ASP A 786 -42.16 -31.76 8.81
CA ASP A 786 -43.59 -31.51 9.06
C ASP A 786 -44.52 -32.42 8.22
N THR A 787 -43.96 -33.31 7.42
CA THR A 787 -44.70 -34.33 6.66
C THR A 787 -45.02 -35.53 7.57
N PRO A 788 -46.24 -36.11 7.55
CA PRO A 788 -47.37 -35.85 6.66
C PRO A 788 -48.41 -34.82 7.19
N GLY A 789 -48.11 -34.09 8.26
CA GLY A 789 -49.05 -33.17 8.92
C GLY A 789 -49.31 -31.87 8.15
N SER A 790 -48.30 -31.33 7.46
CA SER A 790 -48.36 -30.11 6.66
C SER A 790 -48.85 -30.39 5.24
N THR A 791 -49.93 -29.73 4.83
CA THR A 791 -50.48 -29.89 3.46
C THR A 791 -49.53 -29.39 2.39
N ASP A 792 -48.76 -28.34 2.70
CA ASP A 792 -47.86 -27.69 1.75
C ASP A 792 -46.62 -28.55 1.53
N ASP A 793 -46.00 -29.07 2.60
CA ASP A 793 -44.83 -29.94 2.50
C ASP A 793 -45.17 -31.28 1.82
N VAL A 794 -46.34 -31.86 2.14
CA VAL A 794 -46.86 -33.05 1.46
C VAL A 794 -47.00 -32.83 -0.04
N ALA A 795 -47.45 -31.63 -0.47
CA ALA A 795 -47.58 -31.30 -1.88
C ALA A 795 -46.20 -31.18 -2.56
N ILE A 796 -45.24 -30.52 -1.89
CA ILE A 796 -43.87 -30.36 -2.39
C ILE A 796 -43.17 -31.72 -2.54
N VAL A 797 -43.20 -32.57 -1.50
CA VAL A 797 -42.58 -33.90 -1.53
C VAL A 797 -43.17 -34.76 -2.68
N LYS A 798 -44.50 -34.76 -2.84
CA LYS A 798 -45.16 -35.49 -3.95
C LYS A 798 -44.74 -34.97 -5.32
N LEU A 799 -44.59 -33.65 -5.47
CA LEU A 799 -44.13 -33.02 -6.71
C LEU A 799 -42.70 -33.44 -7.04
N ILE A 800 -41.80 -33.40 -6.05
CA ILE A 800 -40.39 -33.81 -6.21
C ILE A 800 -40.31 -35.29 -6.62
N LEU A 801 -41.03 -36.17 -5.93
CA LEU A 801 -41.09 -37.60 -6.26
C LEU A 801 -41.62 -37.86 -7.68
N ALA A 802 -42.67 -37.15 -8.08
CA ALA A 802 -43.23 -37.27 -9.43
C ALA A 802 -42.24 -36.80 -10.50
N MET A 803 -41.54 -35.69 -10.26
CA MET A 803 -40.53 -35.14 -11.16
C MET A 803 -39.34 -36.08 -11.32
N ALA A 804 -38.77 -36.58 -10.21
CA ALA A 804 -37.64 -37.51 -10.23
C ALA A 804 -37.98 -38.78 -11.04
N ARG A 805 -39.20 -39.31 -10.87
CA ARG A 805 -39.69 -40.45 -11.65
C ARG A 805 -39.74 -40.16 -13.15
N GLN A 806 -40.12 -38.96 -13.57
CA GLN A 806 -40.12 -38.57 -14.99
C GLN A 806 -38.72 -38.39 -15.57
N LEU A 807 -37.74 -38.05 -14.72
CA LEU A 807 -36.34 -37.88 -15.09
C LEU A 807 -35.50 -39.16 -14.91
N ASN A 808 -36.11 -40.27 -14.48
CA ASN A 808 -35.44 -41.53 -14.10
C ASN A 808 -34.31 -41.33 -13.06
N LEU A 809 -34.53 -40.43 -12.10
CA LEU A 809 -33.63 -40.20 -10.97
C LEU A 809 -34.08 -41.02 -9.78
N LYS A 810 -33.11 -41.53 -9.01
CA LYS A 810 -33.39 -42.10 -7.68
C LYS A 810 -33.66 -40.98 -6.68
N VAL A 811 -34.53 -41.25 -5.71
CA VAL A 811 -34.83 -40.29 -4.64
C VAL A 811 -34.41 -40.83 -3.28
N VAL A 812 -33.66 -40.02 -2.54
CA VAL A 812 -33.36 -40.24 -1.12
C VAL A 812 -34.07 -39.14 -0.32
N ALA A 813 -34.82 -39.49 0.71
CA ALA A 813 -35.39 -38.51 1.63
C ALA A 813 -34.57 -38.44 2.91
N GLU A 814 -34.18 -37.23 3.32
CA GLU A 814 -33.34 -36.98 4.49
C GLU A 814 -34.14 -36.56 5.73
N GLY A 815 -33.50 -36.60 6.90
CA GLY A 815 -34.12 -36.15 8.14
C GLY A 815 -35.32 -36.99 8.60
N VAL A 816 -35.44 -38.25 8.18
CA VAL A 816 -36.55 -39.10 8.62
C VAL A 816 -36.36 -39.57 10.06
N GLU A 817 -37.19 -39.06 10.96
CA GLU A 817 -37.13 -39.32 12.41
C GLU A 817 -38.28 -40.19 12.92
N THR A 818 -39.43 -40.21 12.24
CA THR A 818 -40.63 -40.91 12.69
C THR A 818 -41.10 -41.99 11.72
N GLN A 819 -41.78 -43.01 12.24
CA GLN A 819 -42.34 -44.08 11.40
C GLN A 819 -43.40 -43.54 10.43
N GLU A 820 -44.17 -42.53 10.83
CA GLU A 820 -45.20 -41.89 10.00
C GLU A 820 -44.61 -41.19 8.77
N GLN A 821 -43.48 -40.50 8.93
CA GLN A 821 -42.70 -39.92 7.82
C GLN A 821 -42.22 -41.01 6.85
N ALA A 822 -41.65 -42.10 7.39
CA ALA A 822 -41.14 -43.20 6.59
C ALA A 822 -42.24 -43.90 5.79
N ASP A 823 -43.39 -44.18 6.42
CA ASP A 823 -44.53 -44.82 5.78
C ASP A 823 -45.08 -43.94 4.66
N PHE A 824 -45.25 -42.63 4.91
CA PHE A 824 -45.67 -41.67 3.87
C PHE A 824 -44.72 -41.66 2.67
N LEU A 825 -43.40 -41.61 2.90
CA LEU A 825 -42.40 -41.57 1.82
C LEU A 825 -42.40 -42.86 1.00
N ILE A 826 -42.49 -44.03 1.66
CA ILE A 826 -42.55 -45.33 1.00
C ILE A 826 -43.83 -45.47 0.17
N GLU A 827 -44.99 -45.09 0.71
CA GLU A 827 -46.28 -45.16 0.03
C GLU A 827 -46.33 -44.29 -1.23
N ASN A 828 -45.63 -43.15 -1.22
CA ASN A 828 -45.53 -42.25 -2.37
C ASN A 828 -44.40 -42.66 -3.36
N GLY A 829 -43.66 -43.72 -3.04
CA GLY A 829 -42.67 -44.34 -3.92
C GLY A 829 -41.30 -43.66 -3.90
N CYS A 830 -40.85 -43.24 -2.72
CA CYS A 830 -39.45 -42.87 -2.47
C CYS A 830 -38.54 -44.12 -2.50
N ASP A 831 -37.36 -44.03 -3.13
CA ASP A 831 -36.48 -45.20 -3.32
C ASP A 831 -35.67 -45.54 -2.06
N ALA A 832 -35.17 -44.50 -1.38
CA ALA A 832 -34.33 -44.63 -0.21
C ALA A 832 -34.66 -43.56 0.85
N ILE A 833 -34.40 -43.89 2.11
CA ILE A 833 -34.66 -43.05 3.27
C ILE A 833 -33.41 -43.00 4.15
N GLN A 834 -33.08 -41.81 4.62
CA GLN A 834 -31.97 -41.54 5.53
C GLN A 834 -32.48 -40.70 6.72
N GLY A 835 -32.09 -41.09 7.93
CA GLY A 835 -32.47 -40.36 9.13
C GLY A 835 -32.35 -41.14 10.43
N TYR A 836 -32.58 -40.46 11.55
CA TYR A 836 -32.38 -41.00 12.89
C TYR A 836 -33.35 -42.10 13.29
N LEU A 837 -34.47 -42.26 12.58
CA LEU A 837 -35.38 -43.39 12.78
C LEU A 837 -34.66 -44.74 12.66
N PHE A 838 -33.76 -44.86 11.67
CA PHE A 838 -33.07 -46.12 11.38
C PHE A 838 -31.69 -46.18 12.02
N ALA A 839 -30.87 -45.16 11.78
CA ALA A 839 -29.51 -45.11 12.31
C ALA A 839 -29.00 -43.67 12.38
N ARG A 840 -28.37 -43.34 13.51
CA ARG A 840 -27.51 -42.16 13.60
C ARG A 840 -26.19 -42.40 12.85
N PRO A 841 -25.51 -41.34 12.39
CA PRO A 841 -24.13 -41.43 11.91
C PRO A 841 -23.26 -42.16 12.93
N MET A 842 -22.42 -43.07 12.46
CA MET A 842 -21.52 -43.86 13.29
C MET A 842 -20.14 -43.98 12.64
N THR A 843 -19.13 -44.46 13.36
CA THR A 843 -17.80 -44.60 12.76
C THR A 843 -17.80 -45.67 11.67
N VAL A 844 -16.91 -45.53 10.68
CA VAL A 844 -16.75 -46.54 9.61
C VAL A 844 -16.44 -47.92 10.17
N ALA A 845 -15.65 -47.99 11.24
CA ALA A 845 -15.30 -49.25 11.90
C ALA A 845 -16.54 -49.94 12.53
N GLU A 846 -17.38 -49.18 13.22
CA GLU A 846 -18.63 -49.70 13.78
C GLU A 846 -19.59 -50.16 12.68
N TRP A 847 -19.67 -49.41 11.58
CA TRP A 847 -20.50 -49.75 10.44
C TRP A 847 -20.12 -51.10 9.82
N LEU A 848 -18.83 -51.28 9.50
CA LEU A 848 -18.29 -52.53 8.97
C LEU A 848 -18.51 -53.70 9.94
N GLY A 849 -18.39 -53.45 11.25
CA GLY A 849 -18.66 -54.45 12.28
C GLY A 849 -20.13 -54.90 12.34
N ARG A 850 -21.07 -53.98 12.22
CA ARG A 850 -22.51 -54.29 12.18
C ARG A 850 -22.91 -55.01 10.90
N ALA A 851 -22.35 -54.59 9.77
CA ALA A 851 -22.66 -55.21 8.48
C ALA A 851 -22.07 -56.62 8.33
N ALA A 852 -21.05 -57.00 9.12
CA ALA A 852 -20.54 -58.37 9.19
C ALA A 852 -21.38 -59.29 10.11
N ALA A 853 -22.22 -58.71 10.97
CA ALA A 853 -23.06 -59.43 11.94
C ALA A 853 -24.52 -59.62 11.48
N ALA A 854 -24.94 -58.93 10.42
CA ALA A 854 -26.22 -59.05 9.73
C ALA A 854 -26.07 -59.89 8.46
#